data_AF-A0AA41SU84-F1
#
_entry.id   AF-A0AA41SU84-F1
#
_cell.length_a   1.000
_cell.length_b   1.000
_cell.length_c   1.000
_cell.angle_alpha   90.00
_cell.angle_beta   90.00
_cell.angle_gamma   90.00
#
_symmetry.space_group_name_H-M   'P 1'
#
loop_
_entity.id
_entity.type
_entity.pdbx_description
1 polymer ?
#
loop_
_entity_poly.entity_id
_entity_poly.type
_entity_poly.pdbx_seq_one_letter_code
_entity_poly.pdbx_strand_id
1 'polypeptide(L)'
;VLLWGPAAVEHHKTCRSLGKSLWQQPSVGDILRLLDRDRMMQTILHFPLNRRLLPPEDSQEPIFKDKSVKVDLSGLYDPCFLLHLFSELTRPEFVVDCRKFLDSNALGLTVAALSSYDPQMRAAAYSVLAAYYSHLEGARFREQSQLLYLLDVVRNGIRAPNARLTFTLTLFIAKAALQILKPEEHMYWKISKFLLSHEYLNMDKVPGFYQFFYSSDFEQKAEQEWVFGILRQGIRDKNCYELCARRGVFHIILSFFSSPLCDEVAQNWILEILQNAAQVPRSAYEIIRDCSLLTWILHILESKFLETQLLSNVISLLHTLWVTNLGDKEMEGNSQPPCQPGSQEPRKLLALHLVTEFLYVLVALLKHLRPTLASTQLISFFKTLDSVLRYRATVLQAFKDMGRFTVNEMVLSSKDVLVLLHKWSLIERNTKLQEDLRAAIEKHQVRDLMKMLKDKNRPIVPARTKGLRGRKRRPGEAEVTASSELTTSSLETCKGLLRSILTYWGPMVPGSEPTQEPADRTTLESETPGPVFATTSLVVSWVLRSVAECPLSRAEALGLLGWLKSHILPHAEVVADLLGDSAVRSSMFKLYSRLCSAEELAGPAQDVALLFTSVMLRLVAAQSQEQSPFHTAVEALWTSSSLDEKDKATRAFLVSLYVKDIWLGSRQPDTLLAHVRMVGDAAEGTAGGEEAAMVVLCKDIAACTLEA
;
A
#
# COMPACT_ATOMS: atom_id res chain seq x y z
N VAL A 1 -48.78 4.23 14.33
CA VAL A 1 -47.85 5.02 15.17
C VAL A 1 -46.47 4.43 14.97
N LEU A 2 -45.56 5.18 14.33
CA LEU A 2 -44.18 4.76 14.09
C LEU A 2 -43.29 5.34 15.20
N LEU A 3 -43.19 4.62 16.32
CA LEU A 3 -42.19 4.86 17.36
C LEU A 3 -41.30 3.61 17.45
N TRP A 4 -40.04 3.79 17.81
CA TRP A 4 -39.12 2.68 18.07
C TRP A 4 -38.37 2.88 19.40
N GLY A 5 -37.75 1.81 19.88
CA GLY A 5 -36.97 1.82 21.11
C GLY A 5 -37.81 2.01 22.38
N PRO A 6 -37.21 2.53 23.47
CA PRO A 6 -37.89 2.72 24.75
C PRO A 6 -39.16 3.56 24.67
N ALA A 7 -39.17 4.60 23.82
CA ALA A 7 -40.32 5.47 23.62
C ALA A 7 -41.54 4.73 23.07
N ALA A 8 -41.34 3.73 22.20
CA ALA A 8 -42.43 2.87 21.73
C ALA A 8 -43.01 2.02 22.86
N VAL A 9 -42.15 1.50 23.74
CA VAL A 9 -42.57 0.69 24.90
C VAL A 9 -43.39 1.54 25.87
N GLU A 10 -42.95 2.77 26.15
CA GLU A 10 -43.69 3.71 27.00
C GLU A 10 -45.03 4.11 26.36
N HIS A 11 -45.04 4.40 25.06
CA HIS A 11 -46.28 4.72 24.33
C HIS A 11 -47.28 3.56 24.37
N HIS A 12 -46.83 2.33 24.16
CA HIS A 12 -47.67 1.15 24.25
C HIS A 12 -48.19 0.89 25.67
N LYS A 13 -47.37 1.12 26.71
CA LYS A 13 -47.81 1.05 28.11
C LYS A 13 -48.92 2.07 28.37
N THR A 14 -48.74 3.30 27.93
CA THR A 14 -49.71 4.39 28.08
C THR A 14 -51.01 4.12 27.32
N CYS A 15 -50.93 3.60 26.09
CA CYS A 15 -52.11 3.21 25.32
C CYS A 15 -52.87 2.03 25.96
N ARG A 16 -52.16 1.10 26.61
CA ARG A 16 -52.80 -0.02 27.34
C ARG A 16 -53.54 0.45 28.59
N SER A 17 -53.03 1.45 29.31
CA SER A 17 -53.67 1.94 30.53
C SER A 17 -54.78 2.97 30.28
N LEU A 18 -54.65 3.82 29.25
CA LEU A 18 -55.53 4.97 29.04
C LEU A 18 -56.41 4.87 27.76
N GLY A 19 -56.31 3.78 26.98
CA GLY A 19 -57.07 3.58 25.74
C GLY A 19 -56.46 4.29 24.52
N LYS A 20 -57.05 4.13 23.33
CA LYS A 20 -56.56 4.76 22.08
C LYS A 20 -57.25 6.11 21.86
N SER A 21 -56.62 7.21 22.27
CA SER A 21 -57.09 8.57 21.99
C SER A 21 -56.21 9.26 20.94
N LEU A 22 -56.79 10.13 20.10
CA LEU A 22 -56.06 10.95 19.11
C LEU A 22 -55.02 11.86 19.78
N TRP A 23 -55.32 12.35 21.00
CA TRP A 23 -54.42 13.18 21.80
C TRP A 23 -53.18 12.45 22.34
N GLN A 24 -53.17 11.11 22.24
CA GLN A 24 -52.03 10.29 22.64
C GLN A 24 -51.18 9.84 21.44
N GLN A 25 -51.51 10.25 20.21
CA GLN A 25 -50.61 10.00 19.08
C GLN A 25 -49.36 10.88 19.21
N PRO A 26 -48.16 10.31 19.05
CA PRO A 26 -46.94 11.10 19.11
C PRO A 26 -46.93 12.11 17.97
N SER A 27 -46.50 13.33 18.27
CA SER A 27 -46.31 14.35 17.23
C SER A 27 -45.12 13.99 16.33
N VAL A 28 -45.07 14.57 15.13
CA VAL A 28 -43.88 14.46 14.25
C VAL A 28 -42.61 14.89 14.99
N GLY A 29 -42.71 15.92 15.83
CA GLY A 29 -41.61 16.39 16.67
C GLY A 29 -41.14 15.36 17.70
N ASP A 30 -42.03 14.52 18.24
CA ASP A 30 -41.66 13.46 19.20
C ASP A 30 -40.92 12.31 18.51
N ILE A 31 -41.29 12.00 17.27
CA ILE A 31 -40.60 11.00 16.45
C ILE A 31 -39.20 11.49 16.08
N LEU A 32 -39.07 12.77 15.67
CA LEU A 32 -37.78 13.37 15.33
C LEU A 32 -36.82 13.46 16.53
N ARG A 33 -37.33 13.57 17.76
CA ARG A 33 -36.51 13.52 18.99
C ARG A 33 -35.85 12.17 19.25
N LEU A 34 -36.35 11.08 18.64
CA LEU A 34 -35.72 9.77 18.73
C LEU A 34 -34.44 9.64 17.88
N LEU A 35 -34.21 10.61 16.98
CA LEU A 35 -33.03 10.64 16.14
C LEU A 35 -31.90 11.37 16.86
N ASP A 36 -30.77 10.68 16.98
CA ASP A 36 -29.55 11.26 17.52
C ASP A 36 -28.85 12.11 16.44
N ARG A 37 -28.58 13.37 16.77
CA ARG A 37 -28.02 14.36 15.83
C ARG A 37 -26.63 13.97 15.33
N ASP A 38 -25.78 13.46 16.22
CA ASP A 38 -24.39 13.13 15.87
C ASP A 38 -24.35 11.87 15.01
N ARG A 39 -25.14 10.85 15.33
CA ARG A 39 -25.33 9.65 14.52
C ARG A 39 -25.94 9.97 13.15
N MET A 40 -26.88 10.92 13.07
CA MET A 40 -27.40 11.43 11.79
C MET A 40 -26.29 12.07 10.95
N MET A 41 -25.45 12.90 11.55
CA MET A 41 -24.31 13.51 10.85
C MET A 41 -23.30 12.45 10.37
N GLN A 42 -22.96 11.45 11.20
CA GLN A 42 -22.11 10.34 10.79
C GLN A 42 -22.73 9.54 9.62
N THR A 43 -24.04 9.32 9.65
CA THR A 43 -24.78 8.65 8.58
C THR A 43 -24.72 9.45 7.28
N ILE A 44 -24.80 10.78 7.34
CA ILE A 44 -24.65 11.67 6.18
C ILE A 44 -23.23 11.59 5.61
N LEU A 45 -22.20 11.68 6.47
CA LEU A 45 -20.80 11.60 6.05
C LEU A 45 -20.49 10.26 5.34
N HIS A 46 -21.09 9.17 5.81
CA HIS A 46 -20.92 7.83 5.26
C HIS A 46 -22.09 7.35 4.39
N PHE A 47 -22.86 8.28 3.81
CA PHE A 47 -24.05 7.94 3.02
C PHE A 47 -23.74 6.91 1.90
N PRO A 48 -24.49 5.82 1.75
CA PRO A 48 -24.15 4.76 0.81
C PRO A 48 -24.57 5.13 -0.63
N LEU A 49 -23.62 5.64 -1.43
CA LEU A 49 -23.90 6.16 -2.79
C LEU A 49 -24.48 5.13 -3.77
N ASN A 50 -24.10 3.86 -3.63
CA ASN A 50 -24.49 2.76 -4.54
C ASN A 50 -25.69 1.94 -4.04
N ARG A 51 -26.30 2.32 -2.91
CA ARG A 51 -27.44 1.60 -2.34
C ARG A 51 -28.73 1.92 -3.11
N ARG A 52 -29.47 0.89 -3.48
CA ARG A 52 -30.81 1.00 -4.09
C ARG A 52 -31.88 1.14 -3.01
N LEU A 53 -32.92 1.93 -3.26
CA LEU A 53 -34.07 2.08 -2.35
C LEU A 53 -34.82 0.75 -2.18
N LEU A 54 -35.09 0.08 -3.30
CA LEU A 54 -35.78 -1.21 -3.38
C LEU A 54 -34.78 -2.26 -3.91
N PRO A 55 -34.19 -3.11 -3.04
CA PRO A 55 -33.39 -4.23 -3.53
C PRO A 55 -34.27 -5.24 -4.27
N PRO A 56 -33.77 -5.91 -5.33
CA PRO A 56 -34.48 -7.06 -5.89
C PRO A 56 -34.65 -8.14 -4.82
N GLU A 57 -35.82 -8.78 -4.80
CA GLU A 57 -36.38 -9.59 -3.70
C GLU A 57 -35.44 -10.69 -3.16
N ASP A 58 -34.46 -11.14 -3.94
CA ASP A 58 -33.51 -12.21 -3.58
C ASP A 58 -32.11 -11.74 -3.16
N SER A 59 -31.84 -10.42 -3.13
CA SER A 59 -30.50 -9.90 -2.88
C SER A 59 -30.30 -9.43 -1.43
N GLN A 60 -29.61 -10.26 -0.63
CA GLN A 60 -29.03 -9.83 0.65
C GLN A 60 -27.80 -8.96 0.40
N GLU A 61 -27.99 -7.79 -0.21
CA GLU A 61 -26.90 -6.83 -0.36
C GLU A 61 -26.59 -6.18 0.99
N PRO A 62 -25.32 -6.17 1.45
CA PRO A 62 -24.96 -5.48 2.69
C PRO A 62 -25.33 -3.98 2.57
N ILE A 63 -25.94 -3.44 3.63
CA ILE A 63 -26.48 -2.05 3.70
C ILE A 63 -25.39 -1.03 3.32
N PHE A 64 -24.16 -1.29 3.74
CA PHE A 64 -22.98 -0.49 3.44
C PHE A 64 -21.95 -1.36 2.69
N LYS A 65 -21.79 -1.11 1.38
CA LYS A 65 -20.78 -1.77 0.52
C LYS A 65 -19.43 -1.04 0.49
N ASP A 66 -19.30 0.07 1.20
CA ASP A 66 -18.14 0.96 1.08
C ASP A 66 -16.96 0.40 1.90
N LYS A 67 -16.09 -0.35 1.22
CA LYS A 67 -14.85 -0.94 1.79
C LYS A 67 -13.85 0.12 2.28
N SER A 68 -14.09 1.41 2.01
CA SER A 68 -13.24 2.53 2.39
C SER A 68 -13.41 2.99 3.85
N VAL A 69 -14.43 2.50 4.56
CA VAL A 69 -14.84 3.04 5.85
C VAL A 69 -14.21 2.26 7.02
N LYS A 70 -13.30 2.92 7.75
CA LYS A 70 -12.70 2.43 9.02
C LYS A 70 -13.66 2.56 10.24
N VAL A 71 -14.91 2.95 10.03
CA VAL A 71 -15.90 3.23 11.07
C VAL A 71 -16.80 2.01 11.27
N ASP A 72 -17.17 1.74 12.52
CA ASP A 72 -18.13 0.69 12.87
C ASP A 72 -19.50 0.99 12.23
N LEU A 73 -19.79 0.28 11.15
CA LEU A 73 -21.00 0.42 10.34
C LEU A 73 -22.28 0.07 11.12
N SER A 74 -22.16 -0.65 12.24
CA SER A 74 -23.30 -1.01 13.11
C SER A 74 -23.93 0.18 13.82
N GLY A 75 -23.16 1.27 13.96
CA GLY A 75 -23.60 2.51 14.61
C GLY A 75 -24.38 3.47 13.70
N LEU A 76 -24.55 3.21 12.40
CA LEU A 76 -25.20 4.15 11.47
C LEU A 76 -26.71 3.92 11.36
N TYR A 77 -27.47 4.94 10.97
CA TYR A 77 -28.89 4.75 10.62
C TYR A 77 -29.03 4.20 9.20
N ASP A 78 -30.09 3.43 8.93
CA ASP A 78 -30.42 3.02 7.57
C ASP A 78 -31.09 4.19 6.81
N PRO A 79 -30.47 4.74 5.76
CA PRO A 79 -31.03 5.85 5.00
C PRO A 79 -32.32 5.47 4.26
N CYS A 80 -32.51 4.19 3.88
CA CYS A 80 -33.73 3.75 3.20
C CYS A 80 -34.92 3.85 4.16
N PHE A 81 -34.76 3.35 5.39
CA PHE A 81 -35.77 3.48 6.44
C PHE A 81 -36.08 4.94 6.74
N LEU A 82 -35.04 5.77 6.96
CA LEU A 82 -35.24 7.17 7.31
C LEU A 82 -35.89 7.98 6.19
N LEU A 83 -35.56 7.71 4.92
CA LEU A 83 -36.17 8.42 3.80
C LEU A 83 -37.66 8.09 3.65
N HIS A 84 -38.03 6.81 3.81
CA HIS A 84 -39.43 6.41 3.87
C HIS A 84 -40.15 7.04 5.07
N LEU A 85 -39.52 7.04 6.24
CA LEU A 85 -40.05 7.71 7.42
C LEU A 85 -40.30 9.20 7.15
N PHE A 86 -39.34 9.92 6.56
CA PHE A 86 -39.49 11.34 6.26
C PHE A 86 -40.58 11.60 5.21
N SER A 87 -40.74 10.70 4.23
CA SER A 87 -41.85 10.76 3.28
C SER A 87 -43.21 10.69 3.98
N GLU A 88 -43.36 9.80 4.97
CA GLU A 88 -44.60 9.71 5.76
C GLU A 88 -44.79 10.90 6.72
N LEU A 89 -43.70 11.37 7.34
CA LEU A 89 -43.76 12.51 8.28
C LEU A 89 -44.07 13.85 7.59
N THR A 90 -43.70 14.00 6.31
CA THR A 90 -43.88 15.25 5.56
C THR A 90 -45.17 15.30 4.75
N ARG A 91 -46.06 14.32 4.87
CA ARG A 91 -47.34 14.35 4.18
C ARG A 91 -48.19 15.57 4.60
N PRO A 92 -49.03 16.10 3.71
CA PRO A 92 -49.77 17.34 3.97
C PRO A 92 -50.75 17.24 5.15
N GLU A 93 -51.15 16.03 5.57
CA GLU A 93 -52.07 15.84 6.69
C GLU A 93 -51.40 16.02 8.07
N PHE A 94 -50.06 16.01 8.14
CA PHE A 94 -49.33 16.16 9.40
C PHE A 94 -48.78 17.58 9.57
N VAL A 95 -48.80 18.09 10.80
CA VAL A 95 -48.12 19.34 11.16
C VAL A 95 -46.66 19.04 11.48
N VAL A 96 -45.75 19.46 10.59
CA VAL A 96 -44.32 19.22 10.73
C VAL A 96 -43.64 20.36 11.49
N ASP A 97 -42.95 20.03 12.58
CA ASP A 97 -42.04 20.96 13.26
C ASP A 97 -40.78 21.12 12.41
N CYS A 98 -40.79 22.11 11.51
CA CYS A 98 -39.73 22.33 10.53
C CYS A 98 -38.37 22.63 11.17
N ARG A 99 -38.36 23.30 12.34
CA ARG A 99 -37.14 23.58 13.08
C ARG A 99 -36.54 22.29 13.66
N LYS A 100 -37.35 21.43 14.29
CA LYS A 100 -36.87 20.13 14.78
C LYS A 100 -36.40 19.21 13.65
N PHE A 101 -37.04 19.25 12.49
CA PHE A 101 -36.60 18.51 11.31
C PHE A 101 -35.20 18.95 10.85
N LEU A 102 -34.90 20.25 10.97
CA LEU A 102 -33.57 20.78 10.71
C LEU A 102 -32.57 20.43 11.84
N ASP A 103 -32.95 20.63 13.11
CA ASP A 103 -32.11 20.37 14.29
C ASP A 103 -31.66 18.89 14.38
N SER A 104 -32.55 17.96 14.02
CA SER A 104 -32.28 16.51 13.95
C SER A 104 -31.47 16.10 12.71
N ASN A 105 -31.11 17.06 11.85
CA ASN A 105 -30.38 16.84 10.60
C ASN A 105 -31.10 15.92 9.59
N ALA A 106 -32.43 15.79 9.68
CA ALA A 106 -33.25 15.03 8.74
C ALA A 106 -33.20 15.65 7.33
N LEU A 107 -33.17 16.99 7.25
CA LEU A 107 -32.96 17.71 5.99
C LEU A 107 -31.61 17.36 5.36
N GLY A 108 -30.53 17.33 6.16
CA GLY A 108 -29.19 16.99 5.68
C GLY A 108 -29.12 15.58 5.08
N LEU A 109 -29.80 14.60 5.69
CA LEU A 109 -29.87 13.24 5.16
C LEU A 109 -30.67 13.17 3.86
N THR A 110 -31.79 13.87 3.81
CA THR A 110 -32.62 13.95 2.59
C THR A 110 -31.82 14.56 1.43
N VAL A 111 -31.06 15.64 1.70
CA VAL A 111 -30.17 16.26 0.71
C VAL A 111 -29.03 15.31 0.32
N ALA A 112 -28.44 14.57 1.26
CA ALA A 112 -27.40 13.58 0.96
C ALA A 112 -27.90 12.49 0.01
N ALA A 113 -29.17 12.08 0.12
CA ALA A 113 -29.77 11.08 -0.77
C ALA A 113 -29.86 11.52 -2.24
N LEU A 114 -29.81 12.82 -2.55
CA LEU A 114 -29.70 13.34 -3.92
C LEU A 114 -28.40 12.94 -4.62
N SER A 115 -27.37 12.53 -3.86
CA SER A 115 -26.10 12.04 -4.40
C SER A 115 -26.10 10.56 -4.78
N SER A 116 -27.16 9.82 -4.45
CA SER A 116 -27.27 8.40 -4.76
C SER A 116 -27.26 8.13 -6.27
N TYR A 117 -26.59 7.06 -6.67
CA TYR A 117 -26.65 6.54 -8.05
C TYR A 117 -28.04 5.99 -8.41
N ASP A 118 -28.82 5.54 -7.42
CA ASP A 118 -30.16 5.00 -7.63
C ASP A 118 -31.20 6.11 -7.93
N PRO A 119 -31.88 6.10 -9.09
CA PRO A 119 -32.90 7.09 -9.43
C PRO A 119 -34.10 7.12 -8.49
N GLN A 120 -34.48 5.98 -7.89
CA GLN A 120 -35.64 5.91 -6.97
C GLN A 120 -35.31 6.58 -5.64
N MET A 121 -34.12 6.31 -5.08
CA MET A 121 -33.59 7.00 -3.90
C MET A 121 -33.64 8.53 -4.07
N ARG A 122 -33.17 9.03 -5.22
CA ARG A 122 -33.20 10.46 -5.52
C ARG A 122 -34.61 11.01 -5.67
N ALA A 123 -35.51 10.28 -6.33
CA ALA A 123 -36.89 10.70 -6.49
C ALA A 123 -37.62 10.81 -5.14
N ALA A 124 -37.43 9.84 -4.25
CA ALA A 124 -37.96 9.89 -2.89
C ALA A 124 -37.41 11.10 -2.11
N ALA A 125 -36.11 11.39 -2.24
CA ALA A 125 -35.51 12.58 -1.62
C ALA A 125 -36.08 13.89 -2.18
N TYR A 126 -36.26 14.00 -3.50
CA TYR A 126 -36.91 15.17 -4.10
C TYR A 126 -38.36 15.33 -3.63
N SER A 127 -39.10 14.23 -3.47
CA SER A 127 -40.46 14.24 -2.93
C SER A 127 -40.49 14.79 -1.50
N VAL A 128 -39.61 14.30 -0.63
CA VAL A 128 -39.49 14.78 0.76
C VAL A 128 -39.11 16.25 0.80
N LEU A 129 -38.17 16.70 -0.04
CA LEU A 129 -37.79 18.12 -0.10
C LEU A 129 -38.93 19.02 -0.56
N ALA A 130 -39.71 18.60 -1.57
CA ALA A 130 -40.86 19.35 -2.06
C ALA A 130 -41.98 19.46 -1.00
N ALA A 131 -42.25 18.35 -0.31
CA ALA A 131 -43.21 18.31 0.78
C ALA A 131 -42.75 19.19 1.96
N TYR A 132 -41.48 19.07 2.36
CA TYR A 132 -40.87 19.88 3.41
C TYR A 132 -40.90 21.38 3.07
N TYR A 133 -40.62 21.76 1.81
CA TYR A 133 -40.69 23.16 1.36
C TYR A 133 -42.09 23.74 1.57
N SER A 134 -43.13 22.99 1.23
CA SER A 134 -44.53 23.43 1.40
C SER A 134 -44.89 23.66 2.88
N HIS A 135 -44.40 22.79 3.78
CA HIS A 135 -44.56 22.99 5.23
C HIS A 135 -43.75 24.19 5.74
N LEU A 136 -42.57 24.41 5.17
CA LEU A 136 -41.67 25.49 5.56
C LEU A 136 -42.22 26.88 5.20
N GLU A 137 -42.98 27.02 4.10
CA GLU A 137 -43.65 28.27 3.73
C GLU A 137 -44.64 28.73 4.83
N GLY A 138 -45.35 27.79 5.45
CA GLY A 138 -46.32 28.07 6.53
C GLY A 138 -45.73 28.06 7.95
N ALA A 139 -44.49 27.60 8.11
CA ALA A 139 -43.84 27.50 9.42
C ALA A 139 -43.57 28.89 10.03
N ARG A 140 -43.38 28.96 11.35
CA ARG A 140 -43.01 30.21 12.04
C ARG A 140 -41.86 29.97 13.00
N PHE A 141 -40.65 30.30 12.57
CA PHE A 141 -39.45 30.32 13.40
C PHE A 141 -38.42 31.31 12.85
N ARG A 142 -37.47 31.74 13.69
CA ARG A 142 -36.54 32.85 13.40
C ARG A 142 -35.74 32.63 12.12
N GLU A 143 -35.31 31.41 11.86
CA GLU A 143 -34.41 31.04 10.77
C GLU A 143 -35.14 30.65 9.47
N GLN A 144 -36.48 30.72 9.44
CA GLN A 144 -37.31 30.25 8.32
C GLN A 144 -36.93 30.89 6.99
N SER A 145 -36.80 32.22 6.95
CA SER A 145 -36.49 32.95 5.71
C SER A 145 -35.14 32.55 5.11
N GLN A 146 -34.13 32.37 5.96
CA GLN A 146 -32.80 31.95 5.52
C GLN A 146 -32.81 30.50 5.01
N LEU A 147 -33.60 29.62 5.63
CA LEU A 147 -33.75 28.24 5.18
C LEU A 147 -34.53 28.14 3.86
N LEU A 148 -35.62 28.89 3.71
CA LEU A 148 -36.36 28.99 2.44
C LEU A 148 -35.43 29.43 1.32
N TYR A 149 -34.65 30.48 1.58
CA TYR A 149 -33.71 30.99 0.60
C TYR A 149 -32.62 29.98 0.22
N LEU A 150 -32.09 29.20 1.18
CA LEU A 150 -31.18 28.09 0.86
C LEU A 150 -31.84 27.07 -0.07
N LEU A 151 -33.08 26.68 0.21
CA LEU A 151 -33.82 25.74 -0.64
C LEU A 151 -34.13 26.31 -2.02
N ASP A 152 -34.44 27.61 -2.13
CA ASP A 152 -34.67 28.30 -3.39
C ASP A 152 -33.41 28.34 -4.24
N VAL A 153 -32.26 28.72 -3.66
CA VAL A 153 -30.97 28.75 -4.35
C VAL A 153 -30.56 27.36 -4.85
N VAL A 154 -30.84 26.30 -4.06
CA VAL A 154 -30.61 24.91 -4.48
C VAL A 154 -31.58 24.50 -5.59
N ARG A 155 -32.88 24.78 -5.44
CA ARG A 155 -33.93 24.48 -6.43
C ARG A 155 -33.63 25.13 -7.78
N ASN A 156 -33.25 26.41 -7.78
CA ASN A 156 -32.92 27.17 -8.99
C ASN A 156 -31.66 26.62 -9.70
N GLY A 157 -30.76 25.97 -8.98
CA GLY A 157 -29.58 25.33 -9.56
C GLY A 157 -29.86 23.97 -10.23
N ILE A 158 -30.99 23.32 -9.92
CA ILE A 158 -31.37 22.02 -10.48
C ILE A 158 -32.09 22.24 -11.82
N ARG A 159 -31.43 21.87 -12.92
CA ARG A 159 -31.93 22.10 -14.29
C ARG A 159 -32.69 20.93 -14.91
N ALA A 160 -32.51 19.72 -14.37
CA ALA A 160 -33.11 18.51 -14.91
C ALA A 160 -33.92 17.77 -13.84
N PRO A 161 -35.05 17.14 -14.21
CA PRO A 161 -35.83 16.34 -13.27
C PRO A 161 -34.99 15.17 -12.75
N ASN A 162 -35.09 14.90 -11.45
CA ASN A 162 -34.35 13.83 -10.79
C ASN A 162 -32.82 13.88 -10.99
N ALA A 163 -32.27 15.09 -11.18
CA ALA A 163 -30.83 15.29 -11.36
C ALA A 163 -30.06 14.77 -10.15
N ARG A 164 -28.91 14.14 -10.41
CA ARG A 164 -27.99 13.70 -9.36
C ARG A 164 -27.03 14.83 -9.02
N LEU A 165 -26.90 15.13 -7.73
CA LEU A 165 -25.89 16.06 -7.24
C LEU A 165 -24.62 15.29 -6.85
N THR A 166 -23.46 15.94 -6.94
CA THR A 166 -22.23 15.35 -6.37
C THR A 166 -22.32 15.36 -4.85
N PHE A 167 -21.69 14.38 -4.20
CA PHE A 167 -21.72 14.29 -2.74
C PHE A 167 -21.11 15.53 -2.06
N THR A 168 -20.10 16.15 -2.68
CA THR A 168 -19.52 17.41 -2.21
C THR A 168 -20.55 18.55 -2.14
N LEU A 169 -21.45 18.65 -3.13
CA LEU A 169 -22.53 19.65 -3.14
C LEU A 169 -23.57 19.35 -2.06
N THR A 170 -24.02 18.10 -1.96
CA THR A 170 -25.04 17.72 -0.97
C THR A 170 -24.51 17.90 0.45
N LEU A 171 -23.23 17.61 0.69
CA LEU A 171 -22.58 17.84 1.97
C LEU A 171 -22.49 19.33 2.32
N PHE A 172 -22.16 20.19 1.35
CA PHE A 172 -22.18 21.64 1.55
C PHE A 172 -23.56 22.13 1.96
N ILE A 173 -24.61 21.72 1.23
CA ILE A 173 -25.99 22.11 1.51
C ILE A 173 -26.43 21.62 2.89
N ALA A 174 -26.15 20.36 3.24
CA ALA A 174 -26.48 19.79 4.54
C ALA A 174 -25.80 20.55 5.69
N LYS A 175 -24.50 20.85 5.56
CA LYS A 175 -23.77 21.62 6.58
C LYS A 175 -24.22 23.08 6.64
N ALA A 176 -24.49 23.72 5.50
CA ALA A 176 -25.02 25.07 5.44
C ALA A 176 -26.38 25.17 6.14
N ALA A 177 -27.26 24.18 5.95
CA ALA A 177 -28.55 24.12 6.62
C ALA A 177 -28.41 24.05 8.15
N LEU A 178 -27.47 23.26 8.67
CA LEU A 178 -27.17 23.25 10.11
C LEU A 178 -26.52 24.55 10.60
N GLN A 179 -25.71 25.21 9.76
CA GLN A 179 -25.05 26.45 10.14
C GLN A 179 -26.05 27.59 10.34
N ILE A 180 -27.18 27.59 9.62
CA ILE A 180 -28.26 28.57 9.76
C ILE A 180 -28.78 28.64 11.22
N LEU A 181 -28.75 27.52 11.96
CA LEU A 181 -29.19 27.45 13.36
C LEU A 181 -28.18 28.04 14.35
N LYS A 182 -27.00 28.48 13.88
CA LYS A 182 -25.89 28.92 14.71
C LYS A 182 -25.43 30.34 14.36
N PRO A 183 -26.25 31.36 14.64
CA PRO A 183 -25.92 32.75 14.30
C PRO A 183 -24.71 33.31 15.05
N GLU A 184 -24.25 32.64 16.11
CA GLU A 184 -23.09 33.07 16.92
C GLU A 184 -21.74 32.66 16.32
N GLU A 185 -21.72 31.73 15.37
CA GLU A 185 -20.49 31.28 14.71
C GLU A 185 -20.22 32.11 13.44
N HIS A 186 -18.96 32.49 13.20
CA HIS A 186 -18.55 33.31 12.04
C HIS A 186 -18.98 32.73 10.68
N MET A 187 -18.97 31.40 10.55
CA MET A 187 -19.40 30.74 9.32
C MET A 187 -20.86 30.99 8.97
N TYR A 188 -21.74 31.29 9.93
CA TYR A 188 -23.12 31.68 9.64
C TYR A 188 -23.17 32.94 8.78
N TRP A 189 -22.43 33.98 9.16
CA TRP A 189 -22.35 35.23 8.42
C TRP A 189 -21.81 34.99 7.00
N LYS A 190 -20.73 34.20 6.88
CA LYS A 190 -20.08 33.92 5.60
C LYS A 190 -20.96 33.15 4.65
N ILE A 191 -21.65 32.10 5.14
CA ILE A 191 -22.58 31.32 4.34
C ILE A 191 -23.78 32.17 3.95
N SER A 192 -24.34 32.95 4.88
CA SER A 192 -25.48 33.82 4.59
C SER A 192 -25.14 34.86 3.51
N LYS A 193 -23.97 35.51 3.62
CA LYS A 193 -23.47 36.45 2.60
C LYS A 193 -23.21 35.78 1.26
N PHE A 194 -22.68 34.55 1.25
CA PHE A 194 -22.48 33.76 0.03
C PHE A 194 -23.81 33.40 -0.62
N LEU A 195 -24.79 32.92 0.15
CA LEU A 195 -26.10 32.59 -0.38
C LEU A 195 -26.72 33.85 -0.98
N LEU A 196 -26.79 34.96 -0.23
CA LEU A 196 -27.48 36.19 -0.65
C LEU A 196 -26.87 36.84 -1.90
N SER A 197 -25.63 36.51 -2.25
CA SER A 197 -24.97 36.99 -3.47
C SER A 197 -25.26 36.15 -4.70
N HIS A 198 -25.98 35.03 -4.57
CA HIS A 198 -26.24 34.08 -5.66
C HIS A 198 -27.75 33.82 -5.83
N GLU A 199 -28.24 33.96 -7.05
CA GLU A 199 -29.62 33.60 -7.40
C GLU A 199 -29.84 32.08 -7.47
N TYR A 200 -28.78 31.33 -7.80
CA TYR A 200 -28.79 29.87 -7.88
C TYR A 200 -27.44 29.26 -7.47
N LEU A 201 -27.47 28.05 -6.94
CA LEU A 201 -26.27 27.29 -6.64
C LEU A 201 -25.71 26.67 -7.92
N ASN A 202 -24.49 27.05 -8.29
CA ASN A 202 -23.83 26.45 -9.45
C ASN A 202 -23.39 25.02 -9.13
N MET A 203 -24.01 24.04 -9.81
CA MET A 203 -23.78 22.61 -9.60
C MET A 203 -22.48 22.07 -10.26
N ASP A 204 -21.75 22.91 -11.00
CA ASP A 204 -20.49 22.54 -11.67
C ASP A 204 -19.24 23.01 -10.91
N LYS A 205 -19.38 23.65 -9.75
CA LYS A 205 -18.26 24.10 -8.91
C LYS A 205 -18.50 23.81 -7.43
N VAL A 206 -17.40 23.68 -6.67
CA VAL A 206 -17.46 23.63 -5.21
C VAL A 206 -18.00 24.98 -4.68
N PRO A 207 -19.11 25.00 -3.93
CA PRO A 207 -19.73 26.23 -3.45
C PRO A 207 -18.77 27.05 -2.57
N GLY A 208 -18.66 28.35 -2.85
CA GLY A 208 -17.90 29.29 -2.04
C GLY A 208 -16.39 29.06 -1.94
N PHE A 209 -15.80 28.06 -2.63
CA PHE A 209 -14.40 27.68 -2.46
C PHE A 209 -13.44 28.88 -2.48
N TYR A 210 -13.42 29.65 -3.57
CA TYR A 210 -12.53 30.81 -3.70
C TYR A 210 -12.84 31.92 -2.71
N GLN A 211 -14.12 32.15 -2.42
CA GLN A 211 -14.54 33.22 -1.52
C GLN A 211 -14.09 32.96 -0.08
N PHE A 212 -14.18 31.71 0.38
CA PHE A 212 -13.79 31.32 1.73
C PHE A 212 -12.29 31.08 1.85
N PHE A 213 -11.66 30.46 0.83
CA PHE A 213 -10.25 30.11 0.87
C PHE A 213 -9.33 31.35 0.83
N TYR A 214 -9.68 32.33 -0.01
CA TYR A 214 -8.94 33.59 -0.15
C TYR A 214 -9.55 34.75 0.66
N SER A 215 -10.36 34.43 1.69
CA SER A 215 -10.90 35.44 2.60
C SER A 215 -9.78 36.24 3.27
N SER A 216 -9.98 37.54 3.42
CA SER A 216 -9.05 38.46 4.09
C SER A 216 -9.46 38.79 5.53
N ASP A 217 -10.46 38.09 6.06
CA ASP A 217 -10.99 38.37 7.40
C ASP A 217 -10.10 37.79 8.50
N PHE A 218 -10.21 38.34 9.71
CA PHE A 218 -9.44 37.87 10.87
C PHE A 218 -9.66 36.38 11.20
N GLU A 219 -10.83 35.83 10.87
CA GLU A 219 -11.19 34.43 11.08
C GLU A 219 -10.99 33.55 9.83
N GLN A 220 -10.07 33.93 8.93
CA GLN A 220 -9.73 33.16 7.73
C GLN A 220 -9.46 31.67 8.00
N LYS A 221 -8.87 31.33 9.16
CA LYS A 221 -8.61 29.93 9.52
C LYS A 221 -9.89 29.10 9.66
N ALA A 222 -10.95 29.65 10.26
CA ALA A 222 -12.24 28.96 10.38
C ALA A 222 -12.91 28.77 9.01
N GLU A 223 -12.76 29.75 8.11
CA GLU A 223 -13.24 29.67 6.74
C GLU A 223 -12.49 28.63 5.90
N GLN A 224 -11.16 28.55 6.06
CA GLN A 224 -10.33 27.52 5.45
C GLN A 224 -10.64 26.14 6.00
N GLU A 225 -10.79 25.99 7.32
CA GLU A 225 -11.18 24.74 7.96
C GLU A 225 -12.54 24.25 7.43
N TRP A 226 -13.50 25.16 7.23
CA TRP A 226 -14.77 24.81 6.60
C TRP A 226 -14.58 24.23 5.20
N VAL A 227 -13.81 24.91 4.35
CA VAL A 227 -13.52 24.45 2.98
C VAL A 227 -12.80 23.11 2.97
N PHE A 228 -11.74 22.97 3.77
CA PHE A 228 -11.01 21.71 3.91
C PHE A 228 -11.92 20.60 4.44
N GLY A 229 -12.80 20.90 5.39
CA GLY A 229 -13.79 19.96 5.90
C GLY A 229 -14.79 19.48 4.85
N ILE A 230 -15.22 20.35 3.93
CA ILE A 230 -16.05 19.96 2.77
C ILE A 230 -15.26 19.07 1.81
N LEU A 231 -14.01 19.40 1.50
CA LEU A 231 -13.21 18.62 0.55
C LEU A 231 -12.82 17.25 1.11
N ARG A 232 -12.33 17.19 2.36
CA ARG A 232 -11.93 15.96 3.06
C ARG A 232 -13.08 14.96 3.08
N GLN A 233 -14.25 15.40 3.51
CA GLN A 233 -15.40 14.53 3.68
C GLN A 233 -16.20 14.35 2.38
N GLY A 234 -16.07 15.27 1.41
CA GLY A 234 -16.93 15.35 0.24
C GLY A 234 -16.43 14.61 -1.00
N ILE A 235 -15.15 14.25 -1.12
CA ILE A 235 -14.60 13.54 -2.28
C ILE A 235 -14.73 12.03 -2.07
N ARG A 236 -15.74 11.42 -2.70
CA ARG A 236 -16.04 9.98 -2.54
C ARG A 236 -16.16 9.21 -3.85
N ASP A 237 -16.41 9.90 -4.95
CA ASP A 237 -16.55 9.29 -6.26
C ASP A 237 -15.86 10.12 -7.35
N LYS A 238 -15.83 9.55 -8.55
CA LYS A 238 -15.24 10.18 -9.73
C LYS A 238 -15.85 11.57 -10.02
N ASN A 239 -17.16 11.71 -9.86
CA ASN A 239 -17.85 12.97 -10.18
C ASN A 239 -17.50 14.08 -9.18
N CYS A 240 -17.29 13.74 -7.90
CA CYS A 240 -16.78 14.67 -6.89
C CYS A 240 -15.35 15.10 -7.20
N TYR A 241 -14.49 14.19 -7.65
CA TYR A 241 -13.15 14.53 -8.10
C TYR A 241 -13.19 15.48 -9.31
N GLU A 242 -13.97 15.16 -10.35
CA GLU A 242 -14.09 16.03 -11.53
C GLU A 242 -14.57 17.44 -11.18
N LEU A 243 -15.53 17.57 -10.24
CA LEU A 243 -16.01 18.87 -9.75
C LEU A 243 -14.86 19.74 -9.20
N CYS A 244 -13.95 19.12 -8.44
CA CYS A 244 -12.78 19.80 -7.86
C CYS A 244 -11.70 20.07 -8.93
N ALA A 245 -11.49 19.12 -9.85
CA ALA A 245 -10.48 19.22 -10.90
C ALA A 245 -10.78 20.31 -11.93
N ARG A 246 -12.05 20.46 -12.37
CA ARG A 246 -12.46 21.44 -13.42
C ARG A 246 -12.13 22.89 -13.08
N ARG A 247 -12.00 23.22 -11.80
CA ARG A 247 -11.68 24.57 -11.30
C ARG A 247 -10.25 24.65 -10.72
N GLY A 248 -9.45 23.61 -10.85
CA GLY A 248 -8.06 23.62 -10.36
C GLY A 248 -7.94 23.66 -8.84
N VAL A 249 -8.93 23.14 -8.10
CA VAL A 249 -8.89 23.09 -6.62
C VAL A 249 -7.66 22.34 -6.13
N PHE A 250 -7.31 21.22 -6.78
CA PHE A 250 -6.12 20.43 -6.44
C PHE A 250 -4.82 21.22 -6.62
N HIS A 251 -4.66 21.96 -7.71
CA HIS A 251 -3.49 22.82 -7.90
C HIS A 251 -3.37 23.87 -6.79
N ILE A 252 -4.49 24.51 -6.42
CA ILE A 252 -4.52 25.53 -5.38
C ILE A 252 -4.08 24.96 -4.02
N ILE A 253 -4.64 23.82 -3.60
CA ILE A 253 -4.27 23.21 -2.31
C ILE A 253 -2.84 22.68 -2.31
N LEU A 254 -2.35 22.14 -3.44
CA LEU A 254 -0.95 21.68 -3.57
C LEU A 254 0.04 22.85 -3.51
N SER A 255 -0.30 24.00 -4.14
CA SER A 255 0.49 25.23 -4.01
C SER A 255 0.43 25.82 -2.60
N PHE A 256 -0.74 25.76 -1.96
CA PHE A 256 -0.90 26.24 -0.58
C PHE A 256 -0.08 25.42 0.41
N PHE A 257 0.06 24.11 0.22
CA PHE A 257 0.89 23.25 1.07
C PHE A 257 2.34 23.75 1.20
N SER A 258 2.92 24.27 0.11
CA SER A 258 4.28 24.82 0.08
C SER A 258 4.36 26.27 0.60
N SER A 259 3.22 26.89 0.92
CA SER A 259 3.16 28.25 1.43
C SER A 259 3.55 28.30 2.91
N PRO A 260 4.28 29.35 3.36
CA PRO A 260 4.54 29.57 4.78
C PRO A 260 3.27 29.86 5.60
N LEU A 261 2.13 30.11 4.94
CA LEU A 261 0.83 30.31 5.59
C LEU A 261 0.12 28.99 5.93
N CYS A 262 0.62 27.84 5.47
CA CYS A 262 0.03 26.55 5.72
C CYS A 262 0.56 25.93 7.01
N ASP A 263 -0.31 25.81 8.01
CA ASP A 263 0.00 25.12 9.27
C ASP A 263 0.09 23.59 9.05
N GLU A 264 0.75 22.87 9.97
CA GLU A 264 0.89 21.40 9.95
C GLU A 264 -0.48 20.68 9.89
N VAL A 265 -1.49 21.23 10.56
CA VAL A 265 -2.85 20.69 10.55
C VAL A 265 -3.45 20.77 9.15
N ALA A 266 -3.28 21.90 8.45
CA ALA A 266 -3.76 22.07 7.08
C ALA A 266 -2.97 21.19 6.09
N GLN A 267 -1.67 20.99 6.31
CA GLN A 267 -0.88 20.03 5.52
C GLN A 267 -1.44 18.61 5.62
N ASN A 268 -1.80 18.16 6.82
CA ASN A 268 -2.43 16.87 7.03
C ASN A 268 -3.81 16.76 6.37
N TRP A 269 -4.62 17.83 6.42
CA TRP A 269 -5.90 17.89 5.71
C TRP A 269 -5.75 17.76 4.19
N ILE A 270 -4.73 18.40 3.60
CA ILE A 270 -4.44 18.30 2.17
C ILE A 270 -4.05 16.87 1.81
N LEU A 271 -3.20 16.22 2.61
CA LEU A 271 -2.85 14.81 2.37
C LEU A 271 -4.06 13.88 2.51
N GLU A 272 -4.98 14.13 3.43
CA GLU A 272 -6.22 13.37 3.56
C GLU A 272 -7.15 13.56 2.34
N ILE A 273 -7.25 14.78 1.81
CA ILE A 273 -7.98 15.07 0.56
C ILE A 273 -7.40 14.27 -0.60
N LEU A 274 -6.06 14.27 -0.74
CA LEU A 274 -5.37 13.51 -1.78
C LEU A 274 -5.54 12.01 -1.59
N GLN A 275 -5.53 11.54 -0.33
CA GLN A 275 -5.76 10.14 0.03
C GLN A 275 -7.16 9.67 -0.37
N ASN A 276 -8.19 10.51 -0.18
CA ASN A 276 -9.56 10.20 -0.60
C ASN A 276 -9.71 10.22 -2.12
N ALA A 277 -9.07 11.17 -2.81
CA ALA A 277 -9.02 11.18 -4.28
C ALA A 277 -8.27 9.96 -4.85
N ALA A 278 -7.20 9.51 -4.19
CA ALA A 278 -6.41 8.35 -4.60
C ALA A 278 -7.16 7.02 -4.52
N GLN A 279 -8.23 6.91 -3.72
CA GLN A 279 -9.03 5.69 -3.64
C GLN A 279 -9.86 5.43 -4.92
N VAL A 280 -10.11 6.46 -5.73
CA VAL A 280 -10.86 6.34 -6.98
C VAL A 280 -9.89 6.10 -8.14
N PRO A 281 -9.92 4.94 -8.85
CA PRO A 281 -8.87 4.55 -9.79
C PRO A 281 -8.58 5.57 -10.90
N ARG A 282 -9.62 6.13 -11.51
CA ARG A 282 -9.45 7.14 -12.57
C ARG A 282 -8.90 8.46 -12.03
N SER A 283 -9.35 8.88 -10.86
CA SER A 283 -8.84 10.07 -10.17
C SER A 283 -7.39 9.90 -9.74
N ALA A 284 -7.01 8.70 -9.27
CA ALA A 284 -5.63 8.38 -8.91
C ALA A 284 -4.67 8.53 -10.10
N TYR A 285 -5.08 8.12 -11.29
CA TYR A 285 -4.30 8.32 -12.51
C TYR A 285 -4.27 9.79 -12.97
N GLU A 286 -5.44 10.44 -13.00
CA GLU A 286 -5.58 11.84 -13.43
C GLU A 286 -4.80 12.79 -12.50
N ILE A 287 -4.79 12.57 -11.18
CA ILE A 287 -4.05 13.44 -10.25
C ILE A 287 -2.54 13.32 -10.40
N ILE A 288 -2.02 12.13 -10.74
CA ILE A 288 -0.59 11.95 -10.99
C ILE A 288 -0.20 12.68 -12.27
N ARG A 289 -0.99 12.54 -13.33
CA ARG A 289 -0.71 13.14 -14.64
C ARG A 289 -0.93 14.65 -14.64
N ASP A 290 -2.09 15.12 -14.19
CA ASP A 290 -2.54 16.50 -14.38
C ASP A 290 -1.96 17.44 -13.31
N CYS A 291 -1.73 16.94 -12.09
CA CYS A 291 -1.13 17.73 -11.01
C CYS A 291 0.35 17.43 -10.76
N SER A 292 0.99 16.57 -11.57
CA SER A 292 2.38 16.11 -11.37
C SER A 292 2.63 15.65 -9.92
N LEU A 293 1.68 14.90 -9.34
CA LEU A 293 1.65 14.63 -7.90
C LEU A 293 2.94 13.96 -7.40
N LEU A 294 3.53 13.05 -8.19
CA LEU A 294 4.78 12.38 -7.81
C LEU A 294 5.95 13.38 -7.71
N THR A 295 6.04 14.32 -8.64
CA THR A 295 7.03 15.42 -8.61
C THR A 295 6.81 16.33 -7.41
N TRP A 296 5.57 16.63 -7.08
CA TRP A 296 5.23 17.41 -5.89
C TRP A 296 5.59 16.66 -4.59
N ILE A 297 5.36 15.36 -4.51
CA ILE A 297 5.79 14.54 -3.37
C ILE A 297 7.33 14.56 -3.25
N LEU A 298 8.06 14.45 -4.35
CA LEU A 298 9.52 14.57 -4.33
C LEU A 298 9.99 15.89 -3.72
N HIS A 299 9.37 17.00 -4.10
CA HIS A 299 9.68 18.32 -3.53
C HIS A 299 9.47 18.36 -2.00
N ILE A 300 8.43 17.71 -1.48
CA ILE A 300 8.22 17.58 -0.04
C ILE A 300 9.35 16.78 0.61
N LEU A 301 9.78 15.69 -0.04
CA LEU A 301 10.87 14.83 0.43
C LEU A 301 12.26 15.48 0.35
N GLU A 302 12.43 16.59 -0.35
CA GLU A 302 13.69 17.35 -0.32
C GLU A 302 13.90 18.10 1.00
N SER A 303 12.84 18.34 1.77
CA SER A 303 12.93 18.99 3.07
C SER A 303 13.76 18.16 4.05
N LYS A 304 14.66 18.81 4.80
CA LYS A 304 15.60 18.12 5.72
C LYS A 304 14.89 17.42 6.88
N PHE A 305 13.71 17.89 7.26
CA PHE A 305 12.94 17.35 8.36
C PHE A 305 11.47 17.31 7.99
N LEU A 306 10.92 16.10 7.99
CA LEU A 306 9.50 15.85 7.87
C LEU A 306 8.97 15.40 9.24
N GLU A 307 7.82 15.90 9.64
CA GLU A 307 7.13 15.40 10.82
C GLU A 307 6.72 13.93 10.60
N THR A 308 6.68 13.12 11.67
CA THR A 308 6.35 11.69 11.58
C THR A 308 4.95 11.46 11.02
N GLN A 309 3.98 12.29 11.41
CA GLN A 309 2.60 12.18 10.92
C GLN A 309 2.49 12.49 9.42
N LEU A 310 3.16 13.55 8.97
CA LEU A 310 3.23 13.91 7.55
C LEU A 310 3.87 12.78 6.73
N LEU A 311 4.97 12.21 7.21
CA LEU A 311 5.66 11.09 6.56
C LEU A 311 4.76 9.84 6.48
N SER A 312 4.04 9.52 7.55
CA SER A 312 3.05 8.43 7.58
C SER A 312 1.97 8.63 6.52
N ASN A 313 1.43 9.84 6.41
CA ASN A 313 0.39 10.18 5.44
C ASN A 313 0.91 10.10 4.00
N VAL A 314 2.15 10.54 3.73
CA VAL A 314 2.80 10.41 2.41
C VAL A 314 3.01 8.94 2.03
N ILE A 315 3.46 8.10 2.97
CA ILE A 315 3.62 6.65 2.72
C ILE A 315 2.27 6.00 2.38
N SER A 316 1.22 6.32 3.14
CA SER A 316 -0.14 5.83 2.88
C SER A 316 -0.67 6.26 1.51
N LEU A 317 -0.43 7.54 1.15
CA LEU A 317 -0.84 8.09 -0.14
C LEU A 317 -0.14 7.38 -1.29
N LEU A 318 1.19 7.21 -1.23
CA LEU A 318 1.95 6.51 -2.26
C LEU A 318 1.52 5.05 -2.40
N HIS A 319 1.33 4.35 -1.28
CA HIS A 319 0.83 2.98 -1.29
C HIS A 319 -0.54 2.89 -1.97
N THR A 320 -1.46 3.78 -1.61
CA THR A 320 -2.81 3.80 -2.18
C THR A 320 -2.80 4.15 -3.65
N LEU A 321 -2.03 5.17 -4.06
CA LEU A 321 -1.87 5.53 -5.47
C LEU A 321 -1.33 4.36 -6.29
N TRP A 322 -0.33 3.63 -5.77
CA TRP A 322 0.21 2.47 -6.47
C TRP A 322 -0.83 1.36 -6.61
N VAL A 323 -1.42 0.91 -5.49
CA VAL A 323 -2.39 -0.21 -5.48
C VAL A 323 -3.62 0.09 -6.33
N THR A 324 -4.14 1.33 -6.29
CA THR A 324 -5.34 1.71 -7.04
C THR A 324 -5.09 1.86 -8.54
N ASN A 325 -3.91 2.34 -8.95
CA ASN A 325 -3.52 2.38 -10.37
C ASN A 325 -3.17 0.99 -10.92
N LEU A 326 -2.66 0.10 -10.05
CA LEU A 326 -2.39 -1.28 -10.39
C LEU A 326 -3.71 -2.06 -10.57
N GLY A 327 -4.69 -1.88 -9.69
CA GLY A 327 -6.00 -2.54 -9.77
C GLY A 327 -5.87 -4.08 -9.82
N ASP A 328 -6.78 -4.76 -10.53
CA ASP A 328 -6.77 -6.22 -10.71
C ASP A 328 -5.61 -6.74 -11.59
N LYS A 329 -4.69 -5.86 -12.05
CA LYS A 329 -3.62 -6.22 -12.99
C LYS A 329 -2.52 -7.12 -12.40
N GLU A 330 -2.52 -7.36 -11.09
CA GLU A 330 -1.60 -8.30 -10.41
C GLU A 330 -2.15 -9.73 -10.27
N MET A 331 -3.48 -9.94 -10.24
CA MET A 331 -4.11 -11.17 -9.72
C MET A 331 -4.36 -12.28 -10.76
N GLU A 332 -4.18 -12.04 -12.06
CA GLU A 332 -4.42 -13.07 -13.10
C GLU A 332 -3.12 -13.71 -13.63
N GLY A 333 -2.09 -13.83 -12.79
CA GLY A 333 -0.83 -14.50 -13.14
C GLY A 333 -0.83 -16.02 -12.97
N ASN A 334 -1.64 -16.57 -12.06
CA ASN A 334 -1.48 -17.98 -11.61
C ASN A 334 -2.79 -18.79 -11.54
N SER A 335 -3.93 -18.32 -12.09
CA SER A 335 -5.21 -19.00 -11.89
C SER A 335 -6.23 -18.80 -13.02
N GLN A 336 -5.86 -19.07 -14.28
CA GLN A 336 -6.86 -19.36 -15.32
C GLN A 336 -6.45 -20.63 -16.10
N PRO A 337 -7.37 -21.59 -16.32
CA PRO A 337 -7.14 -22.66 -17.28
C PRO A 337 -7.04 -22.05 -18.70
N PRO A 338 -6.32 -22.70 -19.63
CA PRO A 338 -6.04 -22.17 -20.95
C PRO A 338 -7.34 -21.98 -21.74
N CYS A 339 -7.86 -20.75 -21.76
CA CYS A 339 -9.01 -20.37 -22.58
C CYS A 339 -8.54 -19.87 -23.95
N GLN A 340 -9.38 -20.15 -24.94
CA GLN A 340 -9.13 -20.20 -26.37
C GLN A 340 -8.43 -18.96 -26.99
N PRO A 341 -7.65 -19.14 -28.07
CA PRO A 341 -6.78 -18.13 -28.69
C PRO A 341 -7.54 -17.11 -29.58
N GLY A 342 -8.56 -16.42 -29.05
CA GLY A 342 -9.44 -15.57 -29.87
C GLY A 342 -9.85 -14.20 -29.33
N SER A 343 -9.58 -13.85 -28.06
CA SER A 343 -10.12 -12.59 -27.51
C SER A 343 -9.25 -11.96 -26.42
N GLN A 344 -7.95 -11.74 -26.69
CA GLN A 344 -7.13 -10.89 -25.82
C GLN A 344 -6.91 -9.54 -26.50
N GLU A 345 -7.72 -8.53 -26.13
CA GLU A 345 -7.30 -7.15 -26.32
C GLU A 345 -5.93 -6.96 -25.63
N PRO A 346 -4.98 -6.21 -26.23
CA PRO A 346 -3.67 -6.02 -25.63
C PRO A 346 -3.83 -5.41 -24.24
N ARG A 347 -3.37 -6.16 -23.22
CA ARG A 347 -3.45 -5.79 -21.81
C ARG A 347 -2.93 -4.36 -21.63
N LYS A 348 -3.75 -3.45 -21.10
CA LYS A 348 -3.36 -2.05 -20.81
C LYS A 348 -2.38 -2.01 -19.62
N LEU A 349 -1.12 -2.33 -19.89
CA LEU A 349 0.00 -2.17 -18.96
C LEU A 349 0.16 -0.69 -18.60
N LEU A 350 0.57 -0.40 -17.36
CA LEU A 350 0.96 0.95 -16.97
C LEU A 350 2.20 1.37 -17.75
N ALA A 351 2.26 2.63 -18.15
CA ALA A 351 3.41 3.16 -18.85
C ALA A 351 4.68 3.01 -17.99
N LEU A 352 5.76 2.50 -18.59
CA LEU A 352 7.04 2.27 -17.88
C LEU A 352 7.55 3.54 -17.19
N HIS A 353 7.30 4.71 -17.79
CA HIS A 353 7.63 6.01 -17.23
C HIS A 353 7.01 6.23 -15.85
N LEU A 354 5.71 5.94 -15.69
CA LEU A 354 5.01 6.06 -14.41
C LEU A 354 5.63 5.14 -13.36
N VAL A 355 5.96 3.89 -13.73
CA VAL A 355 6.62 2.93 -12.83
C VAL A 355 7.99 3.46 -12.38
N THR A 356 8.75 4.07 -13.30
CA THR A 356 10.05 4.69 -12.98
C THR A 356 9.91 5.91 -12.06
N GLU A 357 8.87 6.75 -12.24
CA GLU A 357 8.61 7.87 -11.33
C GLU A 357 8.28 7.39 -9.91
N PHE A 358 7.40 6.38 -9.77
CA PHE A 358 7.11 5.77 -8.47
C PHE A 358 8.37 5.23 -7.80
N LEU A 359 9.19 4.49 -8.54
CA LEU A 359 10.46 3.97 -8.03
C LEU A 359 11.38 5.09 -7.53
N TYR A 360 11.51 6.16 -8.29
CA TYR A 360 12.34 7.31 -7.89
C TYR A 360 11.81 8.00 -6.61
N VAL A 361 10.49 8.17 -6.49
CA VAL A 361 9.88 8.71 -5.26
C VAL A 361 10.12 7.81 -4.06
N LEU A 362 9.98 6.49 -4.22
CA LEU A 362 10.22 5.53 -3.15
C LEU A 362 11.70 5.51 -2.71
N VAL A 363 12.63 5.63 -3.64
CA VAL A 363 14.07 5.76 -3.35
C VAL A 363 14.38 7.08 -2.62
N ALA A 364 13.73 8.19 -2.98
CA ALA A 364 13.86 9.44 -2.23
C ALA A 364 13.30 9.32 -0.81
N LEU A 365 12.14 8.67 -0.67
CA LEU A 365 11.45 8.43 0.61
C LEU A 365 12.26 7.55 1.56
N LEU A 366 13.08 6.65 1.02
CA LEU A 366 13.96 5.77 1.77
C LEU A 366 14.86 6.54 2.77
N LYS A 367 15.33 7.72 2.38
CA LYS A 367 16.19 8.58 3.21
C LYS A 367 15.49 9.05 4.50
N HIS A 368 14.17 9.04 4.53
CA HIS A 368 13.34 9.53 5.64
C HIS A 368 12.84 8.45 6.60
N LEU A 369 13.03 7.17 6.28
CA LEU A 369 12.65 6.07 7.17
C LEU A 369 13.34 6.21 8.54
N ARG A 370 12.54 6.00 9.59
CA ARG A 370 12.92 6.12 11.00
C ARG A 370 12.19 5.09 11.86
N PRO A 371 12.76 4.68 13.00
CA PRO A 371 12.11 3.73 13.92
C PRO A 371 10.82 4.24 14.57
N THR A 372 10.55 5.56 14.53
CA THR A 372 9.35 6.19 15.09
C THR A 372 8.10 5.98 14.24
N LEU A 373 8.22 5.37 13.05
CA LEU A 373 7.10 5.09 12.16
C LEU A 373 6.29 3.89 12.65
N ALA A 374 4.96 3.97 12.52
CA ALA A 374 4.08 2.86 12.81
C ALA A 374 4.38 1.64 11.91
N SER A 375 4.23 0.44 12.46
CA SER A 375 4.48 -0.82 11.75
C SER A 375 3.69 -0.96 10.44
N THR A 376 2.44 -0.49 10.42
CA THR A 376 1.58 -0.50 9.24
C THR A 376 2.14 0.33 8.08
N GLN A 377 2.76 1.47 8.38
CA GLN A 377 3.36 2.34 7.37
C GLN A 377 4.65 1.74 6.83
N LEU A 378 5.49 1.17 7.69
CA LEU A 378 6.70 0.45 7.25
C LEU A 378 6.34 -0.73 6.33
N ILE A 379 5.36 -1.54 6.72
CA ILE A 379 4.86 -2.63 5.87
C ILE A 379 4.33 -2.07 4.54
N SER A 380 3.53 -1.01 4.57
CA SER A 380 2.97 -0.41 3.34
C SER A 380 4.08 0.10 2.40
N PHE A 381 5.12 0.74 2.95
CA PHE A 381 6.29 1.17 2.18
C PHE A 381 7.00 -0.01 1.51
N PHE A 382 7.40 -1.02 2.28
CA PHE A 382 8.13 -2.17 1.74
C PHE A 382 7.28 -2.97 0.74
N LYS A 383 5.97 -3.15 1.00
CA LYS A 383 5.04 -3.78 0.05
C LYS A 383 4.94 -3.01 -1.26
N THR A 384 4.89 -1.68 -1.20
CA THR A 384 4.80 -0.84 -2.39
C THR A 384 6.09 -0.92 -3.19
N LEU A 385 7.25 -0.80 -2.54
CA LEU A 385 8.55 -0.91 -3.23
C LEU A 385 8.73 -2.28 -3.88
N ASP A 386 8.43 -3.36 -3.16
CA ASP A 386 8.48 -4.72 -3.70
C ASP A 386 7.54 -4.92 -4.91
N SER A 387 6.29 -4.47 -4.82
CA SER A 387 5.32 -4.57 -5.92
C SER A 387 5.73 -3.74 -7.13
N VAL A 388 6.27 -2.53 -6.96
CA VAL A 388 6.81 -1.70 -8.05
C VAL A 388 7.95 -2.41 -8.78
N LEU A 389 8.88 -3.00 -8.04
CA LEU A 389 10.03 -3.74 -8.59
C LEU A 389 9.58 -4.99 -9.35
N ARG A 390 8.67 -5.78 -8.76
CA ARG A 390 8.09 -6.98 -9.39
C ARG A 390 7.34 -6.65 -10.67
N TYR A 391 6.49 -5.61 -10.63
CA TYR A 391 5.73 -5.16 -11.79
C TYR A 391 6.67 -4.67 -12.90
N ARG A 392 7.70 -3.90 -12.55
CA ARG A 392 8.73 -3.47 -13.50
C ARG A 392 9.42 -4.66 -14.16
N ALA A 393 9.85 -5.66 -13.39
CA ALA A 393 10.51 -6.85 -13.93
C ALA A 393 9.60 -7.59 -14.92
N THR A 394 8.31 -7.74 -14.57
CA THR A 394 7.30 -8.36 -15.45
C THR A 394 7.11 -7.58 -16.75
N VAL A 395 7.02 -6.25 -16.66
CA VAL A 395 6.90 -5.38 -17.84
C VAL A 395 8.16 -5.46 -18.70
N LEU A 396 9.36 -5.39 -18.10
CA LEU A 396 10.61 -5.50 -18.85
C LEU A 396 10.73 -6.85 -19.56
N GLN A 397 10.34 -7.95 -18.92
CA GLN A 397 10.33 -9.27 -19.56
C GLN A 397 9.38 -9.29 -20.76
N ALA A 398 8.15 -8.79 -20.60
CA ALA A 398 7.20 -8.69 -21.72
C ALA A 398 7.74 -7.81 -22.87
N PHE A 399 8.47 -6.73 -22.57
CA PHE A 399 9.12 -5.90 -23.58
C PHE A 399 10.27 -6.62 -24.30
N LYS A 400 11.06 -7.44 -23.57
CA LYS A 400 12.11 -8.30 -24.14
C LYS A 400 11.52 -9.36 -25.05
N ASP A 401 10.43 -10.01 -24.63
CA ASP A 401 9.71 -11.01 -25.44
C ASP A 401 9.13 -10.38 -26.72
N MET A 402 8.77 -9.09 -26.68
CA MET A 402 8.37 -8.29 -27.84
C MET A 402 9.54 -7.75 -28.68
N GLY A 403 10.79 -8.09 -28.36
CA GLY A 403 11.99 -7.63 -29.08
C GLY A 403 12.30 -6.13 -28.92
N ARG A 404 11.79 -5.47 -27.87
CA ARG A 404 11.99 -4.03 -27.63
C ARG A 404 13.15 -3.80 -26.67
N PHE A 405 14.05 -2.89 -27.03
CA PHE A 405 15.20 -2.50 -26.20
C PHE A 405 14.78 -1.56 -25.06
N THR A 406 15.29 -1.79 -23.85
CA THR A 406 15.05 -0.92 -22.68
C THR A 406 16.38 -0.41 -22.12
N VAL A 407 16.60 0.91 -22.21
CA VAL A 407 17.88 1.60 -21.95
C VAL A 407 18.26 1.68 -20.46
N ASN A 408 17.43 1.20 -19.53
CA ASN A 408 17.71 1.26 -18.10
C ASN A 408 17.25 -0.02 -17.38
N GLU A 409 18.05 -1.08 -17.50
CA GLU A 409 17.80 -2.36 -16.82
C GLU A 409 18.05 -2.28 -15.31
N MET A 410 18.89 -1.36 -14.85
CA MET A 410 19.29 -1.25 -13.44
C MET A 410 18.24 -0.50 -12.61
N VAL A 411 17.76 -1.15 -11.56
CA VAL A 411 16.60 -0.72 -10.80
C VAL A 411 16.97 0.02 -9.51
N LEU A 412 18.07 -0.38 -8.85
CA LEU A 412 18.57 0.22 -7.62
C LEU A 412 20.08 0.44 -7.75
N SER A 413 20.60 1.59 -7.31
CA SER A 413 22.05 1.78 -7.25
C SER A 413 22.64 1.12 -6.00
N SER A 414 23.94 0.76 -6.02
CA SER A 414 24.62 0.26 -4.82
C SER A 414 24.53 1.24 -3.64
N LYS A 415 24.41 2.54 -3.90
CA LYS A 415 24.19 3.56 -2.88
C LYS A 415 22.81 3.42 -2.23
N ASP A 416 21.76 3.20 -3.02
CA ASP A 416 20.38 3.08 -2.52
C ASP A 416 20.22 1.83 -1.64
N VAL A 417 20.86 0.73 -2.04
CA VAL A 417 20.89 -0.52 -1.25
C VAL A 417 21.60 -0.33 0.09
N LEU A 418 22.71 0.40 0.12
CA LEU A 418 23.39 0.72 1.38
C LEU A 418 22.55 1.62 2.28
N VAL A 419 21.85 2.61 1.72
CA VAL A 419 20.89 3.42 2.49
C VAL A 419 19.79 2.52 3.05
N LEU A 420 19.26 1.60 2.23
CA LEU A 420 18.18 0.68 2.62
C LEU A 420 18.59 -0.19 3.81
N LEU A 421 19.73 -0.86 3.71
CA LEU A 421 20.26 -1.69 4.80
C LEU A 421 20.62 -0.85 6.03
N HIS A 422 21.18 0.35 5.85
CA HIS A 422 21.47 1.23 6.98
C HIS A 422 20.19 1.66 7.70
N LYS A 423 19.14 2.04 6.98
CA LYS A 423 17.84 2.40 7.58
C LYS A 423 17.19 1.21 8.25
N TRP A 424 17.23 0.03 7.63
CA TRP A 424 16.76 -1.21 8.23
C TRP A 424 17.49 -1.52 9.54
N SER A 425 18.83 -1.39 9.56
CA SER A 425 19.65 -1.63 10.75
C SER A 425 19.27 -0.73 11.94
N LEU A 426 18.76 0.48 11.68
CA LEU A 426 18.26 1.39 12.71
C LEU A 426 16.88 0.97 13.22
N ILE A 427 16.03 0.40 12.35
CA ILE A 427 14.69 -0.09 12.70
C ILE A 427 14.79 -1.39 13.50
N GLU A 428 15.63 -2.34 13.04
CA GLU A 428 15.90 -3.62 13.73
C GLU A 428 16.80 -3.45 14.96
N ARG A 429 17.48 -2.30 15.10
CA ARG A 429 18.48 -2.02 16.15
C ARG A 429 19.66 -3.00 16.15
N ASN A 430 20.07 -3.48 14.98
CA ASN A 430 21.19 -4.42 14.84
C ASN A 430 22.53 -3.66 14.82
N THR A 431 23.27 -3.71 15.94
CA THR A 431 24.54 -2.98 16.13
C THR A 431 25.66 -3.52 15.25
N LYS A 432 25.73 -4.84 15.05
CA LYS A 432 26.75 -5.49 14.20
C LYS A 432 26.62 -5.06 12.75
N LEU A 433 25.40 -5.06 12.21
CA LEU A 433 25.13 -4.60 10.85
C LEU A 433 25.45 -3.10 10.67
N GLN A 434 25.25 -2.28 11.71
CA GLN A 434 25.59 -0.85 11.68
C GLN A 434 27.11 -0.62 11.59
N GLU A 435 27.91 -1.41 12.29
CA GLU A 435 29.38 -1.34 12.25
C GLU A 435 29.92 -1.80 10.90
N ASP A 436 29.47 -2.95 10.41
CA ASP A 436 29.86 -3.50 9.11
C ASP A 436 29.50 -2.53 7.96
N LEU A 437 28.30 -1.92 8.00
CA LEU A 437 27.88 -0.91 7.04
C LEU A 437 28.69 0.38 7.14
N ARG A 438 29.08 0.80 8.35
CA ARG A 438 29.92 1.99 8.54
C ARG A 438 31.28 1.79 7.88
N ALA A 439 31.90 0.63 8.11
CA ALA A 439 33.18 0.27 7.47
C ALA A 439 33.07 0.24 5.94
N ALA A 440 31.98 -0.31 5.39
CA ALA A 440 31.74 -0.34 3.95
C ALA A 440 31.48 1.06 3.34
N ILE A 441 30.77 1.94 4.06
CA ILE A 441 30.46 3.31 3.61
C ILE A 441 31.71 4.21 3.66
N GLU A 442 32.55 4.06 4.68
CA GLU A 442 33.81 4.81 4.81
C GLU A 442 34.77 4.50 3.65
N LYS A 443 34.83 3.23 3.22
CA LYS A 443 35.59 2.81 2.04
C LYS A 443 35.05 3.35 0.71
N HIS A 444 33.77 3.73 0.66
CA HIS A 444 33.08 4.20 -0.55
C HIS A 444 33.19 5.71 -0.81
N GLN A 445 33.80 6.50 0.10
CA GLN A 445 34.00 7.97 0.00
C GLN A 445 32.77 8.81 -0.44
N VAL A 446 31.53 8.36 -0.18
CA VAL A 446 30.34 9.12 -0.58
C VAL A 446 30.01 10.19 0.46
N ARG A 447 30.34 11.46 0.15
CA ARG A 447 30.11 12.66 1.00
C ARG A 447 28.69 12.75 1.60
N ASP A 448 27.66 12.35 0.85
CA ASP A 448 26.26 12.45 1.30
C ASP A 448 25.87 11.37 2.32
N LEU A 449 26.42 10.16 2.19
CA LEU A 449 26.23 9.08 3.18
C LEU A 449 26.98 9.38 4.49
N MET A 450 28.16 10.00 4.39
CA MET A 450 28.92 10.46 5.56
C MET A 450 28.21 11.58 6.33
N LYS A 451 27.48 12.49 5.66
CA LYS A 451 26.65 13.52 6.34
C LYS A 451 25.47 12.89 7.09
N MET A 452 24.80 11.92 6.48
CA MET A 452 23.70 11.17 7.10
C MET A 452 24.15 10.40 8.36
N LEU A 453 25.38 9.87 8.36
CA LEU A 453 25.99 9.21 9.51
C LEU A 453 26.38 10.19 10.64
N LYS A 454 26.76 11.43 10.30
CA LYS A 454 27.18 12.46 11.28
C LYS A 454 26.00 13.17 11.97
N ASP A 455 24.89 13.42 11.27
CA ASP A 455 23.75 14.20 11.81
C ASP A 455 22.96 13.50 12.92
N LYS A 456 23.15 12.19 13.13
CA LYS A 456 22.40 11.41 14.15
C LYS A 456 23.24 10.93 15.35
N ASN A 457 24.53 11.25 15.39
CA ASN A 457 25.42 10.92 16.52
C ASN A 457 25.49 12.01 17.60
N ARG A 458 24.50 12.92 17.68
CA ARG A 458 24.24 13.63 18.94
C ARG A 458 23.38 12.73 19.82
N PRO A 459 23.82 12.34 21.02
CA PRO A 459 22.96 11.60 21.95
C PRO A 459 21.66 12.39 22.16
N ILE A 460 20.54 11.67 22.27
CA ILE A 460 19.22 12.24 22.61
C ILE A 460 19.33 12.78 24.04
N VAL A 461 19.80 14.02 24.16
CA VAL A 461 19.63 14.85 25.34
C VAL A 461 18.28 15.54 25.15
N PRO A 462 17.34 15.49 26.11
CA PRO A 462 16.09 16.23 26.00
C PRO A 462 16.44 17.71 25.81
N ALA A 463 16.15 18.24 24.63
CA ALA A 463 16.47 19.60 24.28
C ALA A 463 15.69 20.54 25.20
N ARG A 464 16.39 21.12 26.19
CA ARG A 464 15.93 22.30 26.90
C ARG A 464 15.71 23.40 25.86
N THR A 465 14.44 23.65 25.54
CA THR A 465 13.99 24.83 24.81
C THR A 465 14.46 26.08 25.55
N LYS A 466 15.54 26.72 25.06
CA LYS A 466 15.78 28.14 25.33
C LYS A 466 14.64 28.90 24.65
N GLY A 467 13.82 29.55 25.48
CA GLY A 467 12.48 29.97 25.12
C GLY A 467 12.36 31.20 24.23
N LEU A 468 11.16 31.32 23.68
CA LEU A 468 10.45 32.58 23.50
C LEU A 468 9.33 32.63 24.55
N ARG A 469 9.27 33.73 25.28
CA ARG A 469 8.47 33.91 26.50
C ARG A 469 6.96 33.86 26.24
N GLY A 470 6.24 33.18 27.13
CA GLY A 470 5.01 33.74 27.73
C GLY A 470 3.66 33.12 27.33
N ARG A 471 3.30 31.96 27.90
CA ARG A 471 1.91 31.71 28.35
C ARG A 471 1.88 30.60 29.41
N LYS A 472 1.37 30.92 30.60
CA LYS A 472 1.16 30.01 31.74
C LYS A 472 0.26 28.83 31.31
N ARG A 473 0.79 27.61 31.23
CA ARG A 473 0.01 26.36 31.06
C ARG A 473 -0.36 25.83 32.47
N ARG A 474 -1.64 25.52 32.69
CA ARG A 474 -2.15 24.90 33.93
C ARG A 474 -1.72 23.42 33.99
N PRO A 475 -1.46 22.84 35.18
CA PRO A 475 -1.06 21.44 35.31
C PRO A 475 -2.30 20.54 35.31
N GLY A 476 -2.36 19.57 34.39
CA GLY A 476 -3.46 18.59 34.37
C GLY A 476 -3.69 17.84 33.06
N GLU A 477 -2.67 17.52 32.26
CA GLU A 477 -2.77 16.55 31.16
C GLU A 477 -1.48 15.74 31.13
N ALA A 478 -1.55 14.49 31.54
CA ALA A 478 -0.46 13.53 31.37
C ALA A 478 -0.45 13.10 29.89
N GLU A 479 0.59 13.51 29.15
CA GLU A 479 0.89 12.96 27.83
C GLU A 479 1.23 11.48 27.99
N VAL A 480 0.27 10.59 27.64
CA VAL A 480 0.53 9.18 27.43
C VAL A 480 1.35 9.05 26.14
N THR A 481 2.66 9.14 26.27
CA THR A 481 3.62 8.80 25.21
C THR A 481 3.68 7.26 25.11
N ALA A 482 2.70 6.68 24.41
CA ALA A 482 2.81 5.29 23.99
C ALA A 482 3.93 5.19 22.94
N SER A 483 5.10 4.75 23.35
CA SER A 483 6.13 4.25 22.43
C SER A 483 5.52 3.15 21.58
N SER A 484 5.38 3.39 20.27
CA SER A 484 4.94 2.35 19.33
C SER A 484 6.02 1.27 19.25
N GLU A 485 5.93 0.27 20.13
CA GLU A 485 6.76 -0.93 20.05
C GLU A 485 6.33 -1.73 18.81
N LEU A 486 7.26 -1.89 17.87
CA LEU A 486 7.06 -2.71 16.67
C LEU A 486 6.81 -4.16 17.10
N THR A 487 5.64 -4.71 16.76
CA THR A 487 5.34 -6.13 16.98
C THR A 487 6.33 -7.02 16.21
N THR A 488 6.84 -8.08 16.84
CA THR A 488 7.83 -8.99 16.23
C THR A 488 7.40 -9.52 14.86
N SER A 489 6.12 -9.87 14.69
CA SER A 489 5.53 -10.34 13.42
C SER A 489 5.58 -9.29 12.29
N SER A 490 5.40 -8.01 12.63
CA SER A 490 5.47 -6.93 11.64
C SER A 490 6.90 -6.70 11.14
N LEU A 491 7.89 -6.92 12.01
CA LEU A 491 9.30 -6.81 11.68
C LEU A 491 9.74 -7.99 10.79
N GLU A 492 9.27 -9.21 11.09
CA GLU A 492 9.47 -10.38 10.23
C GLU A 492 8.87 -10.18 8.83
N THR A 493 7.66 -9.63 8.74
CA THR A 493 7.01 -9.31 7.46
C THR A 493 7.84 -8.31 6.65
N CYS A 494 8.33 -7.24 7.28
CA CYS A 494 9.19 -6.26 6.61
C CYS A 494 10.53 -6.86 6.18
N LYS A 495 11.12 -7.73 7.00
CA LYS A 495 12.36 -8.45 6.69
C LYS A 495 12.17 -9.37 5.48
N GLY A 496 11.04 -10.07 5.39
CA GLY A 496 10.61 -10.83 4.21
C GLY A 496 10.57 -9.98 2.93
N LEU A 497 9.84 -8.87 2.98
CA LEU A 497 9.72 -7.93 1.85
C LEU A 497 11.07 -7.33 1.45
N LEU A 498 11.91 -6.99 2.44
CA LEU A 498 13.25 -6.46 2.20
C LEU A 498 14.14 -7.48 1.46
N ARG A 499 14.08 -8.77 1.82
CA ARG A 499 14.77 -9.82 1.06
C ARG A 499 14.32 -9.84 -0.39
N SER A 500 13.01 -9.84 -0.63
CA SER A 500 12.44 -9.81 -1.99
C SER A 500 12.94 -8.59 -2.78
N ILE A 501 12.91 -7.39 -2.18
CA ILE A 501 13.42 -6.15 -2.80
C ILE A 501 14.88 -6.28 -3.25
N LEU A 502 15.74 -6.87 -2.41
CA LEU A 502 17.17 -7.01 -2.71
C LEU A 502 17.45 -7.98 -3.86
N THR A 503 16.55 -8.94 -4.15
CA THR A 503 16.72 -9.84 -5.31
C THR A 503 16.61 -9.14 -6.67
N TYR A 504 16.07 -7.91 -6.72
CA TYR A 504 16.00 -7.11 -7.95
C TYR A 504 17.22 -6.19 -8.16
N TRP A 505 18.24 -6.26 -7.31
CA TRP A 505 19.46 -5.46 -7.42
C TRP A 505 20.60 -6.23 -8.10
N GLY A 506 21.42 -5.58 -8.94
CA GLY A 506 22.64 -6.17 -9.51
C GLY A 506 23.87 -5.29 -9.23
N PRO A 507 25.03 -5.86 -8.82
CA PRO A 507 26.25 -5.09 -8.61
C PRO A 507 26.81 -4.57 -9.94
N MET A 508 27.16 -3.28 -9.99
CA MET A 508 27.72 -2.64 -11.17
C MET A 508 29.23 -2.81 -11.18
N VAL A 509 29.74 -3.81 -11.90
CA VAL A 509 31.18 -3.98 -12.11
C VAL A 509 31.55 -3.38 -13.46
N PRO A 510 32.37 -2.31 -13.53
CA PRO A 510 32.90 -1.84 -14.80
C PRO A 510 33.84 -2.90 -15.37
N GLY A 511 33.44 -3.59 -16.44
CA GLY A 511 34.32 -4.54 -17.16
C GLY A 511 33.67 -5.79 -17.76
N SER A 512 32.41 -5.78 -18.19
CA SER A 512 31.81 -6.93 -18.90
C SER A 512 31.15 -6.52 -20.22
N GLU A 513 31.96 -5.98 -21.14
CA GLU A 513 31.71 -6.14 -22.58
C GLU A 513 32.77 -7.10 -23.14
N PRO A 514 32.41 -8.17 -23.89
CA PRO A 514 33.38 -9.06 -24.49
C PRO A 514 33.83 -8.46 -25.83
N THR A 515 34.86 -7.62 -25.81
CA THR A 515 35.55 -7.20 -27.04
C THR A 515 36.93 -7.83 -27.05
N GLN A 516 37.15 -8.71 -28.02
CA GLN A 516 38.43 -9.37 -28.31
C GLN A 516 39.54 -8.34 -28.54
N GLU A 517 40.67 -8.48 -27.84
CA GLU A 517 42.03 -8.56 -28.42
C GLU A 517 43.09 -8.80 -27.31
N PRO A 518 44.25 -9.43 -27.63
CA PRO A 518 45.10 -10.09 -26.64
C PRO A 518 46.26 -9.24 -26.10
N ALA A 519 46.59 -9.53 -24.83
CA ALA A 519 47.88 -9.43 -24.14
C ALA A 519 48.69 -8.12 -24.17
N ASP A 520 48.91 -7.54 -22.98
CA ASP A 520 50.25 -7.54 -22.39
C ASP A 520 50.18 -7.58 -20.86
N ARG A 521 50.83 -8.59 -20.29
CA ARG A 521 51.03 -8.78 -18.84
C ARG A 521 52.25 -7.97 -18.44
N THR A 522 52.10 -7.03 -17.51
CA THR A 522 53.01 -6.79 -16.36
C THR A 522 52.57 -5.57 -15.56
N THR A 523 51.90 -5.79 -14.43
CA THR A 523 52.26 -5.28 -13.08
C THR A 523 51.20 -5.79 -12.12
N LEU A 524 51.57 -6.83 -11.37
CA LEU A 524 50.83 -7.35 -10.24
C LEU A 524 51.02 -6.38 -9.08
N GLU A 525 50.12 -5.41 -8.91
CA GLU A 525 49.97 -4.71 -7.63
C GLU A 525 48.76 -5.29 -6.90
N SER A 526 48.97 -5.58 -5.62
CA SER A 526 48.00 -6.14 -4.68
C SER A 526 46.81 -5.20 -4.49
N GLU A 527 45.77 -5.34 -5.29
CA GLU A 527 44.56 -4.53 -5.16
C GLU A 527 43.58 -5.15 -4.17
N THR A 528 43.33 -4.43 -3.08
CA THR A 528 42.21 -4.67 -2.19
C THR A 528 40.90 -4.75 -2.99
N PRO A 529 39.97 -5.67 -2.67
CA PRO A 529 38.72 -5.80 -3.41
C PRO A 529 38.01 -4.46 -3.43
N GLY A 530 37.71 -3.99 -4.64
CA GLY A 530 37.14 -2.67 -4.89
C GLY A 530 35.87 -2.39 -4.05
N PRO A 531 35.53 -1.11 -3.80
CA PRO A 531 34.45 -0.73 -2.88
C PRO A 531 33.09 -1.37 -3.23
N VAL A 532 32.82 -1.64 -4.51
CA VAL A 532 31.61 -2.32 -4.99
C VAL A 532 31.56 -3.80 -4.58
N PHE A 533 32.70 -4.49 -4.52
CA PHE A 533 32.77 -5.90 -4.12
C PHE A 533 32.51 -6.08 -2.62
N ALA A 534 33.07 -5.21 -1.77
CA ALA A 534 32.83 -5.22 -0.33
C ALA A 534 31.35 -4.97 0.02
N THR A 535 30.69 -4.08 -0.72
CA THR A 535 29.26 -3.78 -0.53
C THR A 535 28.36 -4.91 -1.01
N THR A 536 28.74 -5.56 -2.11
CA THR A 536 28.06 -6.77 -2.60
C THR A 536 28.18 -7.92 -1.59
N SER A 537 29.38 -8.20 -1.07
CA SER A 537 29.59 -9.24 -0.06
C SER A 537 28.78 -8.98 1.22
N LEU A 538 28.68 -7.73 1.67
CA LEU A 538 27.85 -7.34 2.83
C LEU A 538 26.35 -7.57 2.58
N VAL A 539 25.84 -7.18 1.42
CA VAL A 539 24.42 -7.35 1.06
C VAL A 539 24.08 -8.84 0.98
N VAL A 540 24.90 -9.63 0.29
CA VAL A 540 24.67 -11.07 0.12
C VAL A 540 24.76 -11.81 1.44
N SER A 541 25.76 -11.51 2.28
CA SER A 541 25.87 -12.12 3.60
C SER A 541 24.68 -11.78 4.50
N TRP A 542 24.17 -10.54 4.46
CA TRP A 542 22.95 -10.19 5.19
C TRP A 542 21.72 -10.96 4.69
N VAL A 543 21.51 -11.02 3.36
CA VAL A 543 20.39 -11.78 2.76
C VAL A 543 20.47 -13.24 3.18
N LEU A 544 21.62 -13.89 3.04
CA LEU A 544 21.78 -15.32 3.37
C LEU A 544 21.59 -15.61 4.86
N ARG A 545 22.12 -14.77 5.76
CA ARG A 545 21.89 -14.90 7.21
C ARG A 545 20.42 -14.69 7.57
N SER A 546 19.77 -13.69 6.97
CA SER A 546 18.34 -13.41 7.18
C SER A 546 17.44 -14.55 6.72
N VAL A 547 17.88 -15.36 5.76
CA VAL A 547 17.13 -16.48 5.22
C VAL A 547 17.24 -17.72 6.11
N ALA A 548 18.34 -17.90 6.87
CA ALA A 548 18.44 -18.98 7.84
C ALA A 548 17.43 -18.84 9.01
N GLU A 549 17.10 -17.60 9.36
CA GLU A 549 16.19 -17.24 10.47
C GLU A 549 14.71 -17.42 10.12
N CYS A 550 14.29 -17.19 8.87
CA CYS A 550 12.88 -17.25 8.45
C CYS A 550 12.67 -18.16 7.22
N PRO A 551 11.67 -19.06 7.22
CA PRO A 551 11.35 -19.89 6.06
C PRO A 551 10.99 -19.02 4.85
N LEU A 552 11.38 -19.47 3.65
CA LEU A 552 11.08 -18.81 2.38
C LEU A 552 9.81 -19.40 1.75
N SER A 553 9.03 -18.56 1.10
CA SER A 553 8.05 -19.04 0.12
C SER A 553 8.73 -19.54 -1.15
N ARG A 554 8.06 -20.41 -1.91
CA ARG A 554 8.59 -20.96 -3.17
C ARG A 554 9.03 -19.88 -4.17
N ALA A 555 8.22 -18.83 -4.32
CA ALA A 555 8.49 -17.74 -5.25
C ALA A 555 9.72 -16.91 -4.80
N GLU A 556 9.88 -16.66 -3.50
CA GLU A 556 11.05 -15.97 -2.97
C GLU A 556 12.33 -16.81 -3.12
N ALA A 557 12.24 -18.14 -2.93
CA ALA A 557 13.37 -19.04 -3.13
C ALA A 557 13.84 -19.04 -4.59
N LEU A 558 12.91 -19.12 -5.55
CA LEU A 558 13.22 -19.03 -6.98
C LEU A 558 13.86 -17.68 -7.34
N GLY A 559 13.31 -16.58 -6.85
CA GLY A 559 13.86 -15.23 -7.08
C GLY A 559 15.28 -15.08 -6.53
N LEU A 560 15.51 -15.54 -5.30
CA LEU A 560 16.82 -15.46 -4.65
C LEU A 560 17.88 -16.34 -5.34
N LEU A 561 17.51 -17.55 -5.75
CA LEU A 561 18.42 -18.45 -6.46
C LEU A 561 18.71 -17.97 -7.89
N GLY A 562 17.69 -17.44 -8.57
CA GLY A 562 17.86 -16.78 -9.86
C GLY A 562 18.83 -15.60 -9.74
N TRP A 563 18.64 -14.74 -8.74
CA TRP A 563 19.51 -13.62 -8.44
C TRP A 563 20.95 -14.03 -8.13
N LEU A 564 21.16 -15.03 -7.28
CA LEU A 564 22.50 -15.57 -7.01
C LEU A 564 23.17 -16.04 -8.30
N LYS A 565 22.42 -16.78 -9.14
CA LYS A 565 22.93 -17.32 -10.41
C LYS A 565 23.27 -16.24 -11.43
N SER A 566 22.44 -15.21 -11.58
CA SER A 566 22.59 -14.19 -12.62
C SER A 566 23.50 -13.03 -12.22
N HIS A 567 23.53 -12.64 -10.94
CA HIS A 567 24.18 -11.39 -10.50
C HIS A 567 25.36 -11.58 -9.55
N ILE A 568 25.52 -12.72 -8.88
CA ILE A 568 26.56 -12.91 -7.85
C ILE A 568 27.60 -13.95 -8.26
N LEU A 569 27.16 -15.12 -8.73
CA LEU A 569 28.05 -16.17 -9.21
C LEU A 569 29.03 -15.74 -10.32
N PRO A 570 28.74 -14.74 -11.18
CA PRO A 570 29.74 -14.24 -12.13
C PRO A 570 30.94 -13.53 -11.49
N HIS A 571 30.90 -13.18 -10.20
CA HIS A 571 31.95 -12.40 -9.53
C HIS A 571 32.75 -13.25 -8.54
N ALA A 572 33.88 -13.81 -9.01
CA ALA A 572 34.72 -14.73 -8.24
C ALA A 572 35.24 -14.15 -6.90
N GLU A 573 35.58 -12.85 -6.85
CA GLU A 573 36.06 -12.19 -5.63
C GLU A 573 35.00 -12.12 -4.53
N VAL A 574 33.74 -11.85 -4.89
CA VAL A 574 32.62 -11.81 -3.94
C VAL A 574 32.34 -13.20 -3.40
N VAL A 575 32.41 -14.22 -4.26
CA VAL A 575 32.22 -15.61 -3.87
C VAL A 575 33.32 -16.05 -2.90
N ALA A 576 34.58 -15.70 -3.15
CA ALA A 576 35.68 -16.02 -2.23
C ALA A 576 35.49 -15.38 -0.84
N ASP A 577 35.12 -14.10 -0.78
CA ASP A 577 34.84 -13.40 0.48
C ASP A 577 33.64 -14.00 1.23
N LEU A 578 32.57 -14.40 0.53
CA LEU A 578 31.39 -15.02 1.13
C LEU A 578 31.68 -16.41 1.69
N LEU A 579 32.50 -17.20 1.00
CA LEU A 579 32.86 -18.55 1.43
C LEU A 579 33.84 -18.52 2.62
N GLY A 580 34.57 -17.41 2.82
CA GLY A 580 35.37 -17.17 4.02
C GLY A 580 34.53 -17.02 5.31
N ASP A 581 33.25 -16.63 5.21
CA ASP A 581 32.37 -16.45 6.37
C ASP A 581 31.66 -17.76 6.76
N SER A 582 32.05 -18.32 7.91
CA SER A 582 31.49 -19.56 8.45
C SER A 582 29.98 -19.48 8.75
N ALA A 583 29.45 -18.30 9.09
CA ALA A 583 28.03 -18.11 9.35
C ALA A 583 27.20 -18.16 8.06
N VAL A 584 27.73 -17.63 6.96
CA VAL A 584 27.09 -17.68 5.64
C VAL A 584 27.08 -19.11 5.12
N ARG A 585 28.21 -19.84 5.21
CA ARG A 585 28.27 -21.26 4.84
C ARG A 585 27.27 -22.12 5.61
N SER A 586 27.13 -21.90 6.92
CA SER A 586 26.13 -22.60 7.74
C SER A 586 24.70 -22.24 7.33
N SER A 587 24.44 -20.97 7.01
CA SER A 587 23.12 -20.49 6.58
C SER A 587 22.72 -21.09 5.23
N MET A 588 23.63 -21.12 4.26
CA MET A 588 23.42 -21.75 2.95
C MET A 588 23.17 -23.25 3.06
N PHE A 589 23.95 -23.94 3.90
CA PHE A 589 23.77 -25.37 4.12
C PHE A 589 22.42 -25.69 4.77
N LYS A 590 22.02 -24.92 5.79
CA LYS A 590 20.69 -25.06 6.43
C LYS A 590 19.56 -24.87 5.44
N LEU A 591 19.72 -23.94 4.48
CA LEU A 591 18.74 -23.73 3.43
C LEU A 591 18.70 -24.87 2.43
N TYR A 592 19.88 -25.35 2.02
CA TYR A 592 20.00 -26.48 1.12
C TYR A 592 19.38 -27.74 1.71
N SER A 593 19.65 -28.04 2.99
CA SER A 593 19.05 -29.18 3.68
C SER A 593 17.53 -29.08 3.83
N ARG A 594 16.99 -27.85 3.90
CA ARG A 594 15.54 -27.63 4.03
C ARG A 594 14.79 -27.73 2.71
N LEU A 595 15.38 -27.23 1.62
CA LEU A 595 14.76 -27.14 0.28
C LEU A 595 15.13 -28.30 -0.67
N CYS A 596 16.11 -29.14 -0.29
CA CYS A 596 16.55 -30.31 -1.05
C CYS A 596 16.42 -31.57 -0.19
N SER A 597 15.24 -31.76 0.41
CA SER A 597 14.84 -33.01 1.07
C SER A 597 14.31 -34.02 0.03
N ALA A 598 14.45 -35.32 0.30
CA ALA A 598 14.05 -36.37 -0.64
C ALA A 598 12.56 -36.32 -1.04
N GLU A 599 11.70 -35.76 -0.18
CA GLU A 599 10.27 -35.57 -0.44
C GLU A 599 9.97 -34.41 -1.40
N GLU A 600 10.79 -33.35 -1.40
CA GLU A 600 10.59 -32.16 -2.24
C GLU A 600 11.13 -32.32 -3.67
N LEU A 601 12.12 -33.21 -3.85
CA LEU A 601 12.70 -33.59 -5.15
C LEU A 601 11.72 -34.41 -6.03
N ALA A 602 10.72 -35.05 -5.43
CA ALA A 602 9.64 -35.78 -6.11
C ALA A 602 8.34 -34.98 -6.22
N GLY A 603 8.28 -33.79 -5.61
CA GLY A 603 7.10 -32.94 -5.54
C GLY A 603 7.10 -31.77 -6.55
N PRO A 604 6.07 -30.91 -6.52
CA PRO A 604 5.94 -29.74 -7.41
C PRO A 604 7.00 -28.63 -7.17
N ALA A 605 8.01 -28.86 -6.33
CA ALA A 605 9.10 -27.93 -6.01
C ALA A 605 10.44 -28.31 -6.69
N GLN A 606 10.42 -29.30 -7.59
CA GLN A 606 11.59 -29.82 -8.31
C GLN A 606 12.43 -28.71 -8.98
N ASP A 607 11.78 -27.73 -9.61
CA ASP A 607 12.49 -26.60 -10.27
C ASP A 607 13.38 -25.80 -9.32
N VAL A 608 12.93 -25.59 -8.07
CA VAL A 608 13.67 -24.85 -7.05
C VAL A 608 14.89 -25.65 -6.60
N ALA A 609 14.69 -26.95 -6.34
CA ALA A 609 15.75 -27.86 -5.91
C ALA A 609 16.83 -28.01 -6.99
N LEU A 610 16.42 -28.06 -8.27
CA LEU A 610 17.34 -28.12 -9.41
C LEU A 610 18.17 -26.84 -9.54
N LEU A 611 17.52 -25.68 -9.48
CA LEU A 611 18.20 -24.38 -9.51
C LEU A 611 19.16 -24.24 -8.33
N PHE A 612 18.76 -24.67 -7.12
CA PHE A 612 19.61 -24.56 -5.95
C PHE A 612 20.83 -25.48 -6.03
N THR A 613 20.63 -26.71 -6.51
CA THR A 613 21.73 -27.67 -6.72
C THR A 613 22.74 -27.14 -7.74
N SER A 614 22.27 -26.48 -8.81
CA SER A 614 23.16 -25.80 -9.76
C SER A 614 23.96 -24.65 -9.12
N VAL A 615 23.34 -23.85 -8.25
CA VAL A 615 24.02 -22.75 -7.54
C VAL A 615 25.06 -23.30 -6.56
N MET A 616 24.71 -24.32 -5.78
CA MET A 616 25.63 -24.95 -4.82
C MET A 616 26.81 -25.62 -5.51
N LEU A 617 26.58 -26.29 -6.63
CA LEU A 617 27.67 -26.94 -7.39
C LEU A 617 28.71 -25.91 -7.86
N ARG A 618 28.28 -24.74 -8.35
CA ARG A 618 29.18 -23.63 -8.72
C ARG A 618 29.90 -23.01 -7.54
N LEU A 619 29.27 -22.96 -6.37
CA LEU A 619 29.91 -22.45 -5.15
C LEU A 619 30.94 -23.44 -4.60
N VAL A 620 30.69 -24.74 -4.71
CA VAL A 620 31.67 -25.80 -4.40
C VAL A 620 32.88 -25.67 -5.32
N ALA A 621 32.67 -25.46 -6.62
CA ALA A 621 33.72 -25.23 -7.60
C ALA A 621 34.65 -24.07 -7.21
N ALA A 622 34.08 -22.97 -6.71
CA ALA A 622 34.82 -21.79 -6.27
C ALA A 622 35.56 -21.98 -4.93
N GLN A 623 35.16 -22.98 -4.13
CA GLN A 623 35.73 -23.28 -2.82
C GLN A 623 36.99 -24.17 -2.93
N SER A 624 37.02 -25.06 -3.93
CA SER A 624 38.13 -25.97 -4.22
C SER A 624 39.10 -25.35 -5.22
N GLN A 625 40.20 -24.75 -4.74
CA GLN A 625 41.29 -24.26 -5.59
C GLN A 625 42.01 -25.37 -6.37
N GLU A 626 41.83 -26.63 -5.98
CA GLU A 626 42.28 -27.82 -6.70
C GLU A 626 41.05 -28.52 -7.30
N GLN A 627 40.99 -28.64 -8.62
CA GLN A 627 39.94 -29.41 -9.30
C GLN A 627 40.10 -30.89 -8.92
N SER A 628 39.37 -31.34 -7.91
CA SER A 628 39.29 -32.76 -7.62
C SER A 628 38.63 -33.46 -8.81
N PRO A 629 39.12 -34.64 -9.25
CA PRO A 629 38.54 -35.37 -10.38
C PRO A 629 37.07 -35.72 -10.13
N PHE A 630 36.67 -35.86 -8.86
CA PHE A 630 35.28 -36.02 -8.42
C PHE A 630 34.39 -34.84 -8.80
N HIS A 631 34.89 -33.61 -8.75
CA HIS A 631 34.11 -32.43 -9.10
C HIS A 631 33.79 -32.39 -10.60
N THR A 632 34.79 -32.69 -11.45
CA THR A 632 34.64 -32.73 -12.91
C THR A 632 33.64 -33.81 -13.35
N ALA A 633 33.67 -34.99 -12.71
CA ALA A 633 32.71 -36.07 -12.99
C ALA A 633 31.27 -35.69 -12.60
N VAL A 634 31.08 -35.06 -11.44
CA VAL A 634 29.75 -34.61 -10.98
C VAL A 634 29.22 -33.44 -11.82
N GLU A 635 30.09 -32.55 -12.29
CA GLU A 635 29.70 -31.45 -13.19
C GLU A 635 29.32 -31.97 -14.59
N ALA A 636 30.01 -32.99 -15.11
CA ALA A 636 29.64 -33.68 -16.34
C ALA A 636 28.26 -34.37 -16.24
N LEU A 637 27.97 -34.99 -15.09
CA LEU A 637 26.66 -35.62 -14.82
C LEU A 637 25.52 -34.61 -14.68
N TRP A 638 25.81 -33.43 -14.13
CA TRP A 638 24.82 -32.35 -14.04
C TRP A 638 24.52 -31.72 -15.41
N THR A 639 25.51 -31.64 -16.29
CA THR A 639 25.41 -31.04 -17.63
C THR A 639 24.93 -32.00 -18.72
N SER A 640 24.91 -33.31 -18.47
CA SER A 640 24.43 -34.31 -19.42
C SER A 640 22.93 -34.12 -19.73
N SER A 641 22.57 -34.05 -21.02
CA SER A 641 21.20 -33.81 -21.47
C SER A 641 20.42 -35.12 -21.62
N SER A 642 19.82 -35.65 -20.55
CA SER A 642 18.75 -36.66 -20.69
C SER A 642 17.37 -35.98 -20.62
N LEU A 643 16.45 -36.45 -21.49
CA LEU A 643 15.13 -35.86 -21.74
C LEU A 643 14.07 -36.23 -20.69
N ASP A 644 14.37 -37.13 -19.74
CA ASP A 644 13.37 -37.68 -18.81
C ASP A 644 13.35 -36.95 -17.44
N GLU A 645 12.16 -36.64 -16.93
CA GLU A 645 11.97 -35.88 -15.67
C GLU A 645 12.39 -36.68 -14.43
N LYS A 646 12.26 -38.01 -14.49
CA LYS A 646 12.69 -38.92 -13.42
C LYS A 646 14.22 -38.91 -13.26
N ASP A 647 14.95 -38.86 -14.37
CA ASP A 647 16.41 -38.82 -14.37
C ASP A 647 16.94 -37.51 -13.77
N LYS A 648 16.24 -36.39 -13.96
CA LYS A 648 16.64 -35.09 -13.39
C LYS A 648 16.57 -35.10 -11.85
N ALA A 649 15.51 -35.66 -11.28
CA ALA A 649 15.36 -35.79 -9.83
C ALA A 649 16.45 -36.71 -9.24
N THR A 650 16.71 -37.85 -9.88
CA THR A 650 17.75 -38.80 -9.45
C THR A 650 19.15 -38.19 -9.53
N ARG A 651 19.47 -37.47 -10.62
CA ARG A 651 20.76 -36.75 -10.75
C ARG A 651 20.92 -35.64 -9.70
N ALA A 652 19.87 -34.87 -9.46
CA ALA A 652 19.86 -33.83 -8.44
C ALA A 652 20.07 -34.42 -7.03
N PHE A 653 19.48 -35.59 -6.76
CA PHE A 653 19.69 -36.31 -5.51
C PHE A 653 21.15 -36.76 -5.34
N LEU A 654 21.76 -37.37 -6.35
CA LEU A 654 23.18 -37.78 -6.31
C LEU A 654 24.11 -36.57 -6.13
N VAL A 655 23.89 -35.49 -6.89
CA VAL A 655 24.66 -34.24 -6.74
C VAL A 655 24.44 -33.64 -5.35
N SER A 656 23.26 -33.78 -4.75
CA SER A 656 23.00 -33.29 -3.39
C SER A 656 23.81 -34.01 -2.32
N LEU A 657 24.07 -35.32 -2.49
CA LEU A 657 24.92 -36.09 -1.58
C LEU A 657 26.37 -35.63 -1.69
N TYR A 658 26.86 -35.45 -2.91
CA TYR A 658 28.20 -34.89 -3.17
C TYR A 658 28.38 -33.51 -2.54
N VAL A 659 27.43 -32.59 -2.80
CA VAL A 659 27.45 -31.24 -2.25
C VAL A 659 27.45 -31.27 -0.71
N LYS A 660 26.68 -32.17 -0.09
CA LYS A 660 26.63 -32.28 1.38
C LYS A 660 27.98 -32.67 1.97
N ASP A 661 28.68 -33.63 1.38
CA ASP A 661 29.98 -34.10 1.88
C ASP A 661 31.07 -33.04 1.72
N ILE A 662 31.18 -32.47 0.52
CA ILE A 662 32.23 -31.50 0.22
C ILE A 662 32.01 -30.17 0.95
N TRP A 663 30.76 -29.70 1.08
CA TRP A 663 30.45 -28.45 1.79
C TRP A 663 30.74 -28.50 3.30
N LEU A 664 30.70 -29.71 3.89
CA LEU A 664 31.06 -29.94 5.29
C LEU A 664 32.58 -30.10 5.49
N GLY A 665 33.37 -30.11 4.42
CA GLY A 665 34.84 -30.15 4.46
C GLY A 665 35.44 -31.55 4.37
N SER A 666 34.67 -32.56 3.96
CA SER A 666 35.21 -33.90 3.73
C SER A 666 36.13 -33.91 2.50
N ARG A 667 37.31 -34.52 2.63
CA ARG A 667 38.27 -34.66 1.51
C ARG A 667 37.82 -35.68 0.45
N GLN A 668 36.93 -36.60 0.83
CA GLN A 668 36.29 -37.57 -0.06
C GLN A 668 34.77 -37.57 0.18
N PRO A 669 33.94 -37.76 -0.86
CA PRO A 669 32.49 -37.78 -0.74
C PRO A 669 32.01 -39.16 -0.23
N ASP A 670 32.22 -39.42 1.06
CA ASP A 670 31.98 -40.74 1.69
C ASP A 670 30.50 -41.18 1.64
N THR A 671 29.54 -40.25 1.73
CA THR A 671 28.11 -40.61 1.69
C THR A 671 27.64 -40.88 0.26
N LEU A 672 28.17 -40.14 -0.73
CA LEU A 672 27.96 -40.45 -2.14
C LEU A 672 28.53 -41.83 -2.46
N LEU A 673 29.78 -42.11 -2.07
CA LEU A 673 30.45 -43.38 -2.35
C LEU A 673 29.76 -44.56 -1.63
N ALA A 674 29.30 -44.39 -0.40
CA ALA A 674 28.52 -45.40 0.31
C ALA A 674 27.16 -45.67 -0.38
N HIS A 675 26.52 -44.64 -0.93
CA HIS A 675 25.27 -44.79 -1.67
C HIS A 675 25.48 -45.47 -3.02
N VAL A 676 26.53 -45.08 -3.77
CA VAL A 676 26.93 -45.73 -5.02
C VAL A 676 27.25 -47.21 -4.80
N ARG A 677 27.97 -47.55 -3.71
CA ARG A 677 28.25 -48.94 -3.32
C ARG A 677 26.97 -49.71 -2.95
N MET A 678 26.09 -49.15 -2.12
CA MET A 678 24.81 -49.81 -1.80
C MET A 678 23.94 -50.06 -3.04
N VAL A 679 23.87 -49.11 -3.97
CA VAL A 679 23.10 -49.26 -5.21
C VAL A 679 23.76 -50.28 -6.14
N GLY A 680 25.09 -50.32 -6.18
CA GLY A 680 25.86 -51.35 -6.88
C GLY A 680 25.60 -52.76 -6.33
N ASP A 681 25.72 -52.93 -5.01
CA ASP A 681 25.51 -54.22 -4.32
C ASP A 681 24.04 -54.71 -4.46
N ALA A 682 23.07 -53.79 -4.45
CA ALA A 682 21.65 -54.12 -4.66
C ALA A 682 21.33 -54.47 -6.12
N ALA A 683 22.04 -53.88 -7.09
CA ALA A 683 21.90 -54.20 -8.50
C ALA A 683 22.51 -55.58 -8.86
N GLU A 684 23.60 -55.99 -8.19
CA GLU A 684 24.18 -57.34 -8.35
C GLU A 684 23.21 -58.45 -7.89
N GLY A 685 22.28 -58.14 -6.98
CA GLY A 685 21.26 -59.09 -6.50
C GLY A 685 20.00 -59.22 -7.37
N THR A 686 19.80 -58.37 -8.39
CA THR A 686 18.58 -58.33 -9.23
C THR A 686 18.91 -58.49 -10.72
N ALA A 687 19.46 -59.64 -11.08
CA ALA A 687 19.73 -60.01 -12.47
C ALA A 687 18.42 -60.33 -13.23
N GLY A 688 17.74 -59.33 -13.81
CA GLY A 688 16.66 -59.62 -14.78
C GLY A 688 15.62 -58.56 -15.17
N GLY A 689 15.77 -57.28 -14.82
CA GLY A 689 14.83 -56.21 -15.25
C GLY A 689 15.57 -55.00 -15.86
N GLU A 690 14.86 -54.17 -16.62
CA GLU A 690 15.37 -52.89 -17.16
C GLU A 690 16.21 -52.17 -16.10
N GLU A 691 17.50 -51.93 -16.39
CA GLU A 691 18.39 -51.26 -15.45
C GLU A 691 17.79 -49.89 -15.10
N ALA A 692 17.43 -49.70 -13.83
CA ALA A 692 16.92 -48.42 -13.37
C ALA A 692 17.96 -47.34 -13.68
N ALA A 693 17.55 -46.19 -14.24
CA ALA A 693 18.44 -45.09 -14.62
C ALA A 693 19.42 -44.65 -13.50
N MET A 694 19.02 -44.86 -12.24
CA MET A 694 19.85 -44.67 -11.05
C MET A 694 21.10 -45.58 -11.01
N VAL A 695 20.98 -46.83 -11.43
CA VAL A 695 22.08 -47.81 -11.45
C VAL A 695 23.12 -47.44 -12.52
N VAL A 696 22.66 -46.99 -13.70
CA VAL A 696 23.54 -46.52 -14.79
C VAL A 696 24.33 -45.29 -14.35
N LEU A 697 23.66 -44.27 -13.78
CA LEU A 697 24.31 -43.06 -13.27
C LEU A 697 25.31 -43.34 -12.14
N CYS A 698 25.01 -44.29 -11.24
CA CYS A 698 25.93 -44.71 -10.18
C CYS A 698 27.16 -45.46 -10.75
N LYS A 699 26.97 -46.29 -11.79
CA LYS A 699 28.06 -46.96 -12.51
C LYS A 699 28.97 -45.96 -13.24
N ASP A 700 28.41 -44.91 -13.84
CA ASP A 700 29.17 -43.83 -14.47
C ASP A 700 30.04 -43.06 -13.46
N ILE A 701 29.47 -42.74 -12.28
CA ILE A 701 30.23 -42.14 -11.16
C ILE A 701 31.37 -43.07 -10.73
N ALA A 702 31.08 -44.36 -10.55
CA ALA A 702 32.05 -45.38 -10.14
C ALA A 702 33.16 -45.58 -11.19
N ALA A 703 32.84 -45.53 -12.49
CA ALA A 703 33.82 -45.62 -13.56
C ALA A 703 34.78 -44.42 -13.54
N CYS A 704 34.27 -43.20 -13.33
CA CYS A 704 35.10 -42.02 -13.15
C CYS A 704 35.94 -42.05 -11.85
N THR A 705 35.57 -42.86 -10.84
CA THR A 705 36.39 -43.04 -9.62
C THR A 705 37.59 -43.96 -9.80
N LEU A 706 37.64 -44.77 -10.86
CA LEU A 706 38.77 -45.66 -11.16
C LEU A 706 39.89 -44.97 -11.97
N GLU A 707 39.60 -43.81 -12.58
CA GLU A 707 40.56 -43.00 -13.36
C GLU A 707 41.19 -41.84 -12.57
N ALA A 708 40.75 -41.63 -11.32
CA ALA A 708 41.21 -40.62 -10.36
C ALA A 708 42.18 -41.22 -9.33
#